data_AF-A0A1G4XE21-F1
#
_entry.id   AF-A0A1G4XE21-F1
#
_cell.length_a   1.000
_cell.length_b   1.000
_cell.length_c   1.000
_cell.angle_alpha   90.00
_cell.angle_beta   90.00
_cell.angle_gamma   90.00
#
_symmetry.space_group_name_H-M   'P 1'
#
loop_
_entity.id
_entity.type
_entity.pdbx_description
1 polymer ?
#
loop_
_entity_poly.entity_id
_entity_poly.type
_entity_poly.pdbx_seq_one_letter_code
_entity_poly.pdbx_strand_id
1 'polypeptide(L)'
;MKYVIFIAAALGAVMLFLLATAGADTGLFDRKYRLLIRLNVGFLLFLMAVVGYLLWRLRRRLKAGVFGSRLALRLLLIFSLMAILPGALVYGISVQFLGKSIESWFDVKVDRALEGGLNLGRTILDNLLEDLRSKANAAALALSEQPGSPLTTLDHLVKQSQVQEATLFNHDGSVIAFLRADGTGQVPETPSAAVMSQVKAEKWYGTVESIPGKGLYLKALVSIDAPGMEGDIQILQLLQQVPKQLGDDAEIVQAAYRDYQELLLSREGLKSLYGVTLTIALLLSLFSALAAAFLISERLSAPLGMLAEGTRAVAQGDFSRRHPVQSRDELGVLTESFNLMTQQLEEARTTAHRHQQEVESARAYLENVLSNLSSGVLVFDENLRMRTVNLSAGQILNVSLSGLEGLTIEECATRVPQLSSFKNEILEGFRSGKKGEWQCQLERSRDGANQVLLLRGTRLPSVSGGGGVVVFDDVTNLLQAQRTAAWGEVARRLAHEIKNPLTPIQLSAERMQHKLARKLDNDDAQILRRSTETIVNQVEALKKMVNEFSEYARAPELEFHLLDFNGLVREVLALYEAASAAAPDNPQPHIYLALAPDLPMVRGDSARLRQVIHNLLQNALDTLIGVAEPAIMVRTEIASGGVRFSVSDNGGGFPEQVRARAFEPYVTTKSKGTGLGLPIVKKIVEEHSGIIQIENIRPHGACISLILPVAGKDNLRAYRTAT
;
A
#
# COMPACT_ATOMS: atom_id res chain seq x y z
N MET A 1 27.83 19.42 14.04
CA MET A 1 28.89 19.30 13.02
C MET A 1 28.80 20.33 11.90
N LYS A 2 27.65 20.51 11.22
CA LYS A 2 27.52 21.48 10.10
C LYS A 2 28.01 22.90 10.45
N TYR A 3 27.56 23.46 11.58
CA TYR A 3 28.00 24.79 12.03
C TYR A 3 29.48 24.85 12.45
N VAL A 4 30.01 23.74 12.99
CA VAL A 4 31.41 23.66 13.44
C VAL A 4 32.38 23.84 12.28
N ILE A 5 32.10 23.24 11.12
CA ILE A 5 32.97 23.35 9.94
C ILE A 5 32.87 24.74 9.30
N PHE A 6 31.69 25.36 9.30
CA PHE A 6 31.53 26.72 8.78
C PHE A 6 32.24 27.76 9.67
N ILE A 7 32.10 27.63 10.99
CA ILE A 7 32.81 28.45 11.98
C ILE A 7 34.31 28.22 11.87
N ALA A 8 34.75 26.98 11.70
CA ALA A 8 36.17 26.64 11.49
C ALA A 8 36.72 27.30 10.21
N ALA A 9 36.00 27.23 9.08
CA ALA A 9 36.43 27.89 7.84
C ALA A 9 36.55 29.42 8.00
N ALA A 10 35.58 30.05 8.67
CA ALA A 10 35.61 31.48 8.94
C ALA A 10 36.78 31.86 9.88
N LEU A 11 36.99 31.10 10.95
CA LEU A 11 38.10 31.30 11.88
C LEU A 11 39.45 31.09 11.18
N GLY A 12 39.56 30.11 10.30
CA GLY A 12 40.74 29.87 9.48
C GLY A 12 41.05 31.03 8.54
N ALA A 13 40.03 31.60 7.88
CA ALA A 13 40.19 32.78 7.04
C ALA A 13 40.66 34.01 7.85
N VAL A 14 40.09 34.23 9.04
CA VAL A 14 40.52 35.31 9.95
C VAL A 14 41.96 35.09 10.43
N MET A 15 42.33 33.86 10.82
CA MET A 15 43.68 33.51 11.25
C MET A 15 44.72 33.69 10.13
N LEU A 16 44.36 33.37 8.89
CA LEU A 16 45.21 33.61 7.71
C LEU A 16 45.33 35.09 7.38
N PHE A 17 44.24 35.84 7.46
CA PHE A 17 44.25 37.28 7.26
C PHE A 17 45.14 37.97 8.30
N LEU A 18 45.02 37.60 9.57
CA LEU A 18 45.88 38.12 10.65
C LEU A 18 47.35 37.72 10.47
N LEU A 19 47.63 36.52 9.95
CA LEU A 19 48.99 36.09 9.66
C LEU A 19 49.59 36.87 8.49
N ALA A 20 48.81 37.13 7.45
CA ALA A 20 49.24 37.92 6.28
C ALA A 20 49.49 39.39 6.64
N THR A 21 48.63 40.01 7.46
CA THR A 21 48.80 41.41 7.90
C THR A 21 49.96 41.56 8.89
N ALA A 22 50.21 40.57 9.74
CA ALA A 22 51.35 40.59 10.66
C ALA A 22 52.72 40.51 9.96
N GLY A 23 52.78 40.00 8.73
CA GLY A 23 54.00 39.99 7.91
C GLY A 23 54.38 41.36 7.32
N ALA A 24 53.46 42.34 7.34
CA ALA A 24 53.66 43.65 6.75
C ALA A 24 54.14 44.74 7.73
N ASP A 25 54.11 44.48 9.05
CA ASP A 25 54.47 45.46 10.09
C ASP A 25 55.62 44.94 10.96
N THR A 26 56.79 45.59 10.87
CA THR A 26 58.04 45.20 11.54
C THR A 26 57.96 45.22 13.07
N GLY A 27 57.07 46.03 13.67
CA GLY A 27 56.92 46.12 15.14
C GLY A 27 55.97 45.08 15.73
N LEU A 28 54.92 44.70 15.00
CA LEU A 28 54.00 43.61 15.39
C LEU A 28 54.57 42.22 15.10
N PHE A 29 55.52 42.13 14.18
CA PHE A 29 56.18 40.90 13.73
C PHE A 29 56.86 40.13 14.87
N ASP A 30 57.71 40.77 15.68
CA ASP A 30 58.61 40.01 16.57
C ASP A 30 57.91 39.34 17.79
N ARG A 31 56.84 39.95 18.32
CA ARG A 31 56.09 39.42 19.47
C ARG A 31 54.88 38.56 19.10
N LYS A 32 54.08 38.95 18.09
CA LYS A 32 52.80 38.28 17.80
C LYS A 32 52.90 37.20 16.73
N TYR A 33 53.88 37.25 15.83
CA TYR A 33 54.02 36.27 14.74
C TYR A 33 54.20 34.83 15.26
N ARG A 34 55.04 34.63 16.29
CA ARG A 34 55.22 33.31 16.92
C ARG A 34 53.93 32.76 17.54
N LEU A 35 53.11 33.62 18.15
CA LEU A 35 51.81 33.22 18.71
C LEU A 35 50.82 32.86 17.59
N LEU A 36 50.77 33.68 16.53
CA LEU A 36 49.92 33.45 15.34
C LEU A 36 50.25 32.13 14.64
N ILE A 37 51.53 31.79 14.47
CA ILE A 37 51.94 30.49 13.93
C ILE A 37 51.46 29.36 14.84
N ARG A 38 51.70 29.43 16.16
CA ARG A 38 51.26 28.37 17.08
C ARG A 38 49.74 28.18 17.05
N LEU A 39 48.98 29.27 16.99
CA LEU A 39 47.52 29.22 16.84
C LEU A 39 47.09 28.58 15.52
N ASN A 40 47.70 28.99 14.40
CA ASN A 40 47.41 28.41 13.09
C ASN A 40 47.76 26.91 13.03
N VAL A 41 48.91 26.50 13.58
CA VAL A 41 49.33 25.10 13.65
C VAL A 41 48.39 24.29 14.55
N GLY A 42 48.01 24.83 15.71
CA GLY A 42 47.03 24.18 16.59
C GLY A 42 45.67 24.01 15.90
N PHE A 43 45.21 25.03 15.19
CA PHE A 43 43.96 24.98 14.43
C PHE A 43 44.04 24.00 13.24
N LEU A 44 45.20 23.92 12.58
CA LEU A 44 45.46 22.95 11.53
C LEU A 44 45.39 21.52 12.05
N LEU A 45 46.00 21.24 13.21
CA LEU A 45 45.92 19.93 13.86
C LEU A 45 44.49 19.56 14.23
N PHE A 46 43.70 20.53 14.71
CA PHE A 46 42.27 20.34 14.97
C PHE A 46 41.51 19.97 13.69
N LEU A 47 41.70 20.71 12.59
CA LEU A 47 41.07 20.39 11.31
C LEU A 47 41.49 19.02 10.77
N MET A 48 42.78 18.69 10.88
CA MET A 48 43.30 17.37 10.50
C MET A 48 42.63 16.25 11.30
N ALA A 49 42.45 16.43 12.62
CA ALA A 49 41.74 15.47 13.46
C ALA A 49 40.26 15.34 13.08
N VAL A 50 39.59 16.46 12.75
CA VAL A 50 38.21 16.46 12.25
C VAL A 50 38.12 15.67 10.94
N VAL A 51 38.95 16.00 9.94
CA VAL A 51 38.96 15.29 8.65
C VAL A 51 39.28 13.81 8.84
N GLY A 52 40.25 13.46 9.69
CA GLY A 52 40.57 12.08 10.06
C GLY A 52 39.38 11.33 10.66
N TYR A 53 38.65 11.96 11.59
CA TYR A 53 37.42 11.41 12.15
C TYR A 53 36.33 11.21 11.09
N LEU A 54 36.14 12.18 10.18
CA LEU A 54 35.16 12.08 9.09
C LEU A 54 35.48 10.93 8.14
N LEU A 55 36.74 10.77 7.75
CA LEU A 55 37.21 9.65 6.92
C LEU A 55 37.04 8.30 7.63
N TRP A 56 37.36 8.23 8.92
CA TRP A 56 37.16 7.02 9.72
C TRP A 56 35.68 6.65 9.84
N ARG A 57 34.80 7.63 10.10
CA ARG A 57 33.34 7.44 10.13
C ARG A 57 32.80 6.95 8.80
N LEU A 58 33.29 7.50 7.67
CA LEU A 58 32.94 7.04 6.33
C LEU A 58 33.36 5.58 6.12
N ARG A 59 34.59 5.24 6.51
CA ARG A 59 35.13 3.89 6.38
C ARG A 59 34.34 2.88 7.20
N ARG A 60 33.91 3.25 8.41
CA ARG A 60 32.98 2.43 9.22
C ARG A 60 31.63 2.23 8.53
N ARG A 61 31.02 3.28 7.97
CA ARG A 61 29.75 3.18 7.22
C ARG A 61 29.86 2.31 5.97
N LEU A 62 30.99 2.41 5.25
CA LEU A 62 31.29 1.57 4.10
C LEU A 62 31.42 0.09 4.49
N LYS A 63 32.16 -0.20 5.58
CA LYS A 63 32.29 -1.58 6.11
C LYS A 63 30.94 -2.13 6.61
N ALA A 64 30.12 -1.29 7.21
CA ALA A 64 28.79 -1.67 7.69
C ALA A 64 27.75 -1.83 6.57
N GLY A 65 28.12 -1.61 5.30
CA GLY A 65 27.21 -1.79 4.16
C GLY A 65 26.03 -0.82 4.13
N VAL A 66 26.12 0.31 4.84
CA VAL A 66 25.01 1.28 4.93
C VAL A 66 24.71 1.82 3.53
N PHE A 67 23.43 1.81 3.15
CA PHE A 67 22.97 2.26 1.85
C PHE A 67 23.32 3.75 1.63
N GLY A 68 23.75 4.12 0.42
CA GLY A 68 24.24 5.47 0.09
C GLY A 68 25.71 5.77 0.45
N SER A 69 26.40 4.93 1.25
CA SER A 69 27.81 5.16 1.64
C SER A 69 28.81 5.12 0.46
N ARG A 70 28.55 4.30 -0.56
CA ARG A 70 29.36 4.24 -1.80
C ARG A 70 29.23 5.52 -2.63
N LEU A 71 28.01 6.07 -2.73
CA LEU A 71 27.76 7.35 -3.40
C LEU A 71 28.50 8.47 -2.67
N ALA A 72 28.42 8.48 -1.34
CA ALA A 72 29.10 9.47 -0.52
C ALA A 72 30.63 9.45 -0.71
N LEU A 73 31.23 8.26 -0.82
CA LEU A 73 32.65 8.11 -1.15
C LEU A 73 33.00 8.66 -2.53
N ARG A 74 32.20 8.33 -3.56
CA ARG A 74 32.44 8.81 -4.93
C ARG A 74 32.37 10.34 -5.02
N LEU A 75 31.36 10.96 -4.39
CA LEU A 75 31.24 12.41 -4.31
C LEU A 75 32.40 13.05 -3.53
N LEU A 76 32.80 12.45 -2.40
CA LEU A 76 33.95 12.93 -1.63
C LEU A 76 35.22 12.94 -2.48
N LEU A 77 35.50 11.86 -3.23
CA LEU A 77 36.68 11.77 -4.09
C LEU A 77 36.67 12.84 -5.18
N ILE A 78 35.53 13.06 -5.85
CA ILE A 78 35.39 14.09 -6.89
C ILE A 78 35.66 15.48 -6.32
N PHE A 79 35.01 15.84 -5.21
CA PHE A 79 35.21 17.16 -4.59
C PHE A 79 36.61 17.34 -4.01
N SER A 80 37.21 16.29 -3.46
CA SER A 80 38.59 16.34 -2.95
C SER A 80 39.59 16.56 -4.08
N LEU A 81 39.43 15.86 -5.20
CA LEU A 81 40.27 16.05 -6.39
C LEU A 81 40.13 17.47 -6.95
N MET A 82 38.90 17.99 -7.00
CA MET A 82 38.60 19.35 -7.46
C MET A 82 39.22 20.43 -6.55
N ALA A 83 39.39 20.15 -5.26
CA ALA A 83 40.03 21.07 -4.33
C ALA A 83 41.58 20.96 -4.33
N ILE A 84 42.11 19.73 -4.33
CA ILE A 84 43.55 19.46 -4.20
C ILE A 84 44.31 19.89 -5.45
N LEU A 85 43.82 19.53 -6.64
CA LEU A 85 44.60 19.67 -7.88
C LEU A 85 44.88 21.14 -8.23
N PRO A 86 43.89 22.05 -8.25
CA PRO A 86 44.16 23.47 -8.51
C PRO A 86 44.95 24.12 -7.37
N GLY A 87 44.66 23.75 -6.11
CA GLY A 87 45.36 24.29 -4.94
C GLY A 87 46.85 23.96 -4.93
N ALA A 88 47.21 22.71 -5.26
CA ALA A 88 48.60 22.28 -5.36
C ALA A 88 49.35 22.98 -6.51
N LEU A 89 48.68 23.20 -7.64
CA LEU A 89 49.25 23.92 -8.78
C LEU A 89 49.52 25.39 -8.43
N VAL A 90 48.55 26.08 -7.85
CA VAL A 90 48.71 27.47 -7.41
C VAL A 90 49.82 27.59 -6.36
N TYR A 91 49.88 26.65 -5.41
CA TYR A 91 50.96 26.59 -4.42
C TYR A 91 52.33 26.45 -5.06
N GLY A 92 52.50 25.49 -5.98
CA GLY A 92 53.77 25.24 -6.66
C GLY A 92 54.27 26.47 -7.42
N ILE A 93 53.37 27.11 -8.20
CA ILE A 93 53.68 28.34 -8.93
C ILE A 93 54.01 29.47 -7.96
N SER A 94 53.25 29.63 -6.87
CA SER A 94 53.45 30.72 -5.90
C SER A 94 54.80 30.61 -5.18
N VAL A 95 55.16 29.41 -4.70
CA VAL A 95 56.46 29.18 -4.04
C VAL A 95 57.62 29.39 -5.03
N GLN A 96 57.48 28.91 -6.27
CA GLN A 96 58.50 29.11 -7.31
C GLN A 96 58.66 30.58 -7.68
N PHE A 97 57.56 31.29 -7.89
CA PHE A 97 57.54 32.71 -8.23
C PHE A 97 58.16 33.53 -7.10
N LEU A 98 57.66 33.37 -5.88
CA LEU A 98 58.17 34.07 -4.70
C LEU A 98 59.66 33.81 -4.48
N GLY A 99 60.10 32.55 -4.57
CA GLY A 99 61.50 32.19 -4.41
C GLY A 99 62.41 32.90 -5.42
N LYS A 100 62.02 32.90 -6.70
CA LYS A 100 62.77 33.58 -7.77
C LYS A 100 62.69 35.10 -7.67
N SER A 101 61.54 35.67 -7.29
CA SER A 101 61.35 37.11 -7.15
C SER A 101 62.19 37.68 -6.01
N ILE A 102 62.21 37.02 -4.84
CA ILE A 102 63.08 37.41 -3.72
C ILE A 102 64.55 37.33 -4.16
N GLU A 103 64.96 36.25 -4.82
CA GLU A 103 66.33 36.11 -5.30
C GLU A 103 66.75 37.21 -6.31
N SER A 104 65.83 37.65 -7.16
CA SER A 104 66.09 38.74 -8.11
C SER A 104 66.23 40.13 -7.46
N TRP A 105 65.58 40.37 -6.31
CA TRP A 105 65.69 41.66 -5.60
C TRP A 105 67.01 41.78 -4.82
N PHE A 106 67.62 40.65 -4.49
CA PHE A 106 68.90 40.55 -3.78
C PHE A 106 70.02 40.07 -4.71
N ASP A 107 70.10 40.63 -5.93
CA ASP A 107 71.15 40.30 -6.89
C ASP A 107 72.52 40.79 -6.38
N VAL A 108 73.53 39.95 -6.59
CA VAL A 108 74.95 40.19 -6.29
C VAL A 108 75.45 41.49 -6.96
N LYS A 109 74.77 41.99 -8.00
CA LYS A 109 75.11 43.25 -8.66
C LYS A 109 74.99 44.49 -7.76
N VAL A 110 73.96 44.57 -6.90
CA VAL A 110 73.77 45.73 -6.01
C VAL A 110 74.82 45.72 -4.91
N ASP A 111 75.08 44.55 -4.34
CA ASP A 111 76.12 44.32 -3.34
C ASP A 111 77.50 44.74 -3.87
N ARG A 112 77.88 44.23 -5.05
CA ARG A 112 79.15 44.59 -5.71
C ARG A 112 79.24 46.08 -6.08
N ALA A 113 78.13 46.72 -6.43
CA ALA A 113 78.12 48.14 -6.76
C ALA A 113 78.32 49.02 -5.51
N LEU A 114 77.66 48.68 -4.39
CA LEU A 114 77.83 49.39 -3.11
C LEU A 114 79.22 49.13 -2.51
N GLU A 115 79.70 47.89 -2.54
CA GLU A 115 81.06 47.53 -2.12
C GLU A 115 82.11 48.25 -2.97
N GLY A 116 81.90 48.30 -4.30
CA GLY A 116 82.74 49.06 -5.23
C GLY A 116 82.74 50.57 -4.93
N GLY A 117 81.58 51.16 -4.63
CA GLY A 117 81.44 52.56 -4.25
C GLY A 117 82.12 52.89 -2.91
N LEU A 118 82.00 52.01 -1.92
CA LEU A 118 82.63 52.16 -0.61
C LEU A 118 84.16 52.03 -0.71
N ASN A 119 84.66 51.07 -1.51
CA ASN A 119 86.08 50.94 -1.80
C ASN A 119 86.63 52.14 -2.57
N LEU A 120 85.87 52.69 -3.53
CA LEU A 120 86.24 53.92 -4.24
C LEU A 120 86.33 55.11 -3.28
N GLY A 121 85.32 55.30 -2.42
CA GLY A 121 85.31 56.34 -1.39
C GLY A 121 86.50 56.22 -0.45
N ARG A 122 86.78 55.01 0.05
CA ARG A 122 87.96 54.73 0.89
C ARG A 122 89.26 55.04 0.17
N THR A 123 89.41 54.64 -1.09
CA THR A 123 90.60 54.94 -1.92
C THR A 123 90.80 56.44 -2.11
N ILE A 124 89.72 57.21 -2.32
CA ILE A 124 89.80 58.67 -2.45
C ILE A 124 90.22 59.30 -1.13
N LEU A 125 89.65 58.86 0.00
CA LEU A 125 90.05 59.33 1.33
C LEU A 125 91.51 59.00 1.63
N ASP A 126 91.97 57.79 1.35
CA ASP A 126 93.37 57.38 1.53
C ASP A 126 94.31 58.24 0.67
N ASN A 127 93.93 58.56 -0.58
CA ASN A 127 94.70 59.47 -1.44
C ASN A 127 94.76 60.90 -0.88
N LEU A 128 93.64 61.43 -0.39
CA LEU A 128 93.63 62.77 0.25
C LEU A 128 94.46 62.80 1.53
N LEU A 129 94.47 61.69 2.27
CA LEU A 129 95.24 61.51 3.48
C LEU A 129 96.76 61.45 3.16
N GLU A 130 97.16 60.80 2.07
CA GLU A 130 98.56 60.79 1.58
C GLU A 130 98.99 62.15 1.00
N ASP A 131 98.08 62.91 0.37
CA ASP A 131 98.34 64.30 -0.03
C ASP A 131 98.54 65.19 1.21
N LEU A 132 97.70 65.05 2.24
CA LEU A 132 97.86 65.76 3.51
C LEU A 132 99.16 65.37 4.23
N ARG A 133 99.55 64.09 4.17
CA ARG A 133 100.86 63.62 4.65
C ARG A 133 102.01 64.34 3.96
N SER A 134 101.96 64.43 2.64
CA SER A 134 103.00 65.08 1.85
C SER A 134 103.10 66.57 2.22
N LYS A 135 101.97 67.25 2.41
CA LYS A 135 101.91 68.63 2.92
C LYS A 135 102.47 68.75 4.34
N ALA A 136 102.13 67.81 5.23
CA ALA A 136 102.62 67.79 6.61
C ALA A 136 104.15 67.56 6.68
N ASN A 137 104.71 66.72 5.81
CA ASN A 137 106.16 66.51 5.72
C ASN A 137 106.88 67.75 5.19
N ALA A 138 106.35 68.42 4.16
CA ALA A 138 106.91 69.67 3.65
C ALA A 138 106.85 70.79 4.71
N ALA A 139 105.74 70.86 5.46
CA ALA A 139 105.56 71.75 6.60
C ALA A 139 106.59 71.50 7.71
N ALA A 140 106.77 70.23 8.07
CA ALA A 140 107.71 69.77 9.07
C ALA A 140 109.16 70.14 8.69
N LEU A 141 109.54 69.97 7.41
CA LEU A 141 110.85 70.35 6.90
C LEU A 141 111.06 71.87 6.95
N ALA A 142 110.08 72.67 6.52
CA ALA A 142 110.16 74.13 6.59
C ALA A 142 110.28 74.66 8.03
N LEU A 143 109.61 74.02 8.99
CA LEU A 143 109.72 74.32 10.42
C LEU A 143 111.08 73.91 11.01
N SER A 144 111.72 72.87 10.46
CA SER A 144 113.07 72.43 10.86
C SER A 144 114.15 73.37 10.33
N GLU A 145 114.02 73.89 9.10
CA GLU A 145 115.02 74.75 8.45
C GLU A 145 115.00 76.22 8.91
N GLN A 146 113.86 76.75 9.37
CA GLN A 146 113.72 78.12 9.88
C GLN A 146 113.22 78.16 11.33
N PRO A 147 114.11 78.18 12.34
CA PRO A 147 113.75 78.21 13.77
C PRO A 147 113.23 79.59 14.27
N GLY A 148 112.56 80.37 13.40
CA GLY A 148 111.86 81.60 13.76
C GLY A 148 110.53 81.33 14.48
N SER A 149 109.78 82.39 14.82
CA SER A 149 108.50 82.29 15.55
C SER A 149 107.57 81.22 14.92
N PRO A 150 107.28 80.09 15.61
CA PRO A 150 106.51 78.99 15.04
C PRO A 150 105.13 79.41 14.51
N LEU A 151 104.55 80.46 15.10
CA LEU A 151 103.27 81.01 14.69
C LEU A 151 103.27 81.59 13.26
N THR A 152 104.33 82.25 12.80
CA THR A 152 104.35 82.87 11.46
C THR A 152 104.48 81.82 10.35
N THR A 153 105.26 80.77 10.60
CA THR A 153 105.41 79.66 9.66
C THR A 153 104.13 78.83 9.57
N LEU A 154 103.44 78.60 10.70
CA LEU A 154 102.12 77.98 10.72
C LEU A 154 101.05 78.84 10.01
N ASP A 155 101.12 80.18 10.11
CA ASP A 155 100.18 81.10 9.43
C ASP A 155 100.32 81.08 7.91
N HIS A 156 101.54 81.06 7.40
CA HIS A 156 101.76 80.83 5.98
C HIS A 156 101.26 79.44 5.54
N LEU A 157 101.48 78.41 6.36
CA LEU A 157 101.08 77.04 6.02
C LEU A 157 99.56 76.86 5.94
N VAL A 158 98.84 77.35 6.94
CA VAL A 158 97.37 77.27 6.99
C VAL A 158 96.76 78.04 5.81
N LYS A 159 97.32 79.20 5.45
CA LYS A 159 96.84 80.01 4.31
C LYS A 159 97.20 79.42 2.94
N GLN A 160 98.37 78.81 2.78
CA GLN A 160 98.83 78.29 1.48
C GLN A 160 98.39 76.85 1.21
N SER A 161 98.26 76.00 2.23
CA SER A 161 98.05 74.55 2.06
C SER A 161 96.58 74.09 2.16
N GLN A 162 95.61 75.01 2.23
CA GLN A 162 94.17 74.71 2.39
C GLN A 162 93.86 73.81 3.60
N VAL A 163 94.71 73.85 4.62
CA VAL A 163 94.53 73.13 5.88
C VAL A 163 93.78 74.05 6.83
N GLN A 164 92.87 73.49 7.63
CA GLN A 164 92.02 74.30 8.51
C GLN A 164 92.66 74.53 9.87
N GLU A 165 93.42 73.56 10.37
CA GLU A 165 94.12 73.66 11.65
C GLU A 165 95.53 73.10 11.54
N ALA A 166 96.48 73.81 12.13
CA ALA A 166 97.84 73.33 12.32
C ALA A 166 98.24 73.53 13.79
N THR A 167 98.66 72.44 14.44
CA THR A 167 99.05 72.43 15.86
C THR A 167 100.42 71.83 16.00
N LEU A 168 101.31 72.52 16.72
CA LEU A 168 102.62 72.03 17.06
C LEU A 168 102.60 71.57 18.52
N PHE A 169 102.92 70.31 18.76
CA PHE A 169 103.00 69.69 20.07
C PHE A 169 104.46 69.44 20.48
N ASN A 170 104.70 69.47 21.78
CA ASN A 170 105.97 69.07 22.38
C ASN A 170 106.06 67.54 22.58
N HIS A 171 107.20 67.03 23.04
CA HIS A 171 107.43 65.60 23.29
C HIS A 171 106.43 64.97 24.29
N ASP A 172 105.90 65.77 25.21
CA ASP A 172 104.87 65.39 26.21
C ASP A 172 103.43 65.60 25.73
N GLY A 173 103.22 66.10 24.50
CA GLY A 173 101.89 66.38 23.95
C GLY A 173 101.29 67.73 24.34
N SER A 174 102.03 68.60 25.03
CA SER A 174 101.61 69.98 25.30
C SER A 174 101.68 70.84 24.03
N VAL A 175 100.69 71.72 23.82
CA VAL A 175 100.63 72.61 22.65
C VAL A 175 101.69 73.72 22.75
N ILE A 176 102.60 73.77 21.77
CA ILE A 176 103.61 74.83 21.59
C ILE A 176 103.00 76.01 20.81
N ALA A 177 102.32 75.70 19.71
CA ALA A 177 101.66 76.69 18.86
C ALA A 177 100.41 76.07 18.23
N PHE A 178 99.36 76.88 18.12
CA PHE A 178 98.10 76.47 17.51
C PHE A 178 97.61 77.56 16.58
N LEU A 179 97.19 77.17 15.38
CA LEU A 179 96.57 78.08 14.43
C LEU A 179 95.42 77.42 13.70
N ARG A 180 94.32 78.17 13.56
CA ARG A 180 93.12 77.80 12.80
C ARG A 180 92.84 78.86 11.74
N ALA A 181 92.39 78.43 10.57
CA ALA A 181 92.12 79.28 9.41
C ALA A 181 91.05 80.37 9.66
N ASP A 182 90.09 80.12 10.55
CA ASP A 182 88.99 81.04 10.91
C ASP A 182 89.31 81.95 12.12
N GLY A 183 90.49 81.78 12.75
CA GLY A 183 90.96 82.57 13.89
C GLY A 183 90.15 82.43 15.19
N THR A 184 89.13 81.55 15.25
CA THR A 184 88.28 81.40 16.44
C THR A 184 88.18 79.93 16.85
N GLY A 185 88.73 79.60 18.03
CA GLY A 185 88.84 78.21 18.39
C GLY A 185 89.33 77.90 19.78
N GLN A 186 88.77 76.84 20.35
CA GLN A 186 89.29 76.18 21.53
C GLN A 186 90.56 75.41 21.16
N VAL A 187 91.55 75.43 22.06
CA VAL A 187 92.81 74.68 21.90
C VAL A 187 92.48 73.20 21.71
N PRO A 188 93.04 72.52 20.69
CA PRO A 188 92.71 71.14 20.38
C PRO A 188 93.14 70.20 21.52
N GLU A 189 92.41 69.09 21.64
CA GLU A 189 92.72 68.04 22.61
C GLU A 189 94.07 67.39 22.30
N THR A 190 94.83 67.07 23.34
CA THR A 190 96.13 66.42 23.22
C THR A 190 95.98 65.02 22.61
N PRO A 191 96.79 64.63 21.60
CA PRO A 191 96.73 63.29 21.04
C PRO A 191 96.93 62.21 22.11
N SER A 192 96.28 61.05 21.93
CA SER A 192 96.40 59.96 22.89
C SER A 192 97.84 59.43 22.96
N ALA A 193 98.23 58.87 24.13
CA ALA A 193 99.58 58.32 24.32
C ALA A 193 99.96 57.26 23.27
N ALA A 194 98.97 56.50 22.77
CA ALA A 194 99.16 55.53 21.70
C ALA A 194 99.53 56.18 20.36
N VAL A 195 98.82 57.25 19.98
CA VAL A 195 99.11 58.03 18.75
C VAL A 195 100.48 58.70 18.86
N MET A 196 100.79 59.29 20.02
CA MET A 196 102.10 59.91 20.26
C MET A 196 103.24 58.90 20.16
N SER A 197 103.07 57.69 20.70
CA SER A 197 104.05 56.60 20.58
C SER A 197 104.21 56.13 19.12
N GLN A 198 103.10 56.05 18.37
CA GLN A 198 103.13 55.62 16.97
C GLN A 198 103.85 56.64 16.08
N VAL A 199 103.55 57.94 16.23
CA VAL A 199 104.24 59.00 15.48
C VAL A 199 105.73 59.03 15.79
N LYS A 200 106.14 58.80 17.05
CA LYS A 200 107.57 58.72 17.42
C LYS A 200 108.29 57.52 16.76
N ALA A 201 107.61 56.39 16.60
CA ALA A 201 108.18 55.19 16.02
C ALA A 201 108.19 55.20 14.47
N GLU A 202 107.06 55.60 13.86
CA GLU A 202 106.84 55.52 12.41
C GLU A 202 107.01 56.87 11.70
N LYS A 203 107.36 57.94 12.44
CA LYS A 203 107.45 59.34 12.00
C LYS A 203 106.16 59.94 11.42
N TRP A 204 105.06 59.19 11.45
CA TRP A 204 103.80 59.55 10.82
C TRP A 204 102.61 58.85 11.49
N TYR A 205 101.48 59.54 11.58
CA TYR A 205 100.18 58.94 11.85
C TYR A 205 99.10 59.69 11.08
N GLY A 206 98.20 58.95 10.45
CA GLY A 206 97.14 59.53 9.66
C GLY A 206 95.84 58.77 9.82
N THR A 207 94.73 59.49 10.02
CA THR A 207 93.41 58.89 10.20
C THR A 207 92.32 59.83 9.70
N VAL A 208 91.15 59.25 9.40
CA VAL A 208 89.91 60.00 9.12
C VAL A 208 89.06 59.97 10.38
N GLU A 209 88.80 61.13 10.98
CA GLU A 209 87.97 61.28 12.17
C GLU A 209 86.63 61.94 11.79
N SER A 210 85.52 61.42 12.32
CA SER A 210 84.21 62.09 12.23
C SER A 210 84.03 62.97 13.46
N ILE A 211 83.91 64.29 13.25
CA ILE A 211 83.70 65.25 14.33
C ILE A 211 82.20 65.58 14.40
N PRO A 212 81.53 65.33 15.54
CA PRO A 212 80.10 65.58 15.69
C PRO A 212 79.71 67.00 15.28
N GLY A 213 78.79 67.12 14.31
CA GLY A 213 78.29 68.40 13.80
C GLY A 213 79.22 69.17 12.85
N LYS A 214 80.42 68.66 12.55
CA LYS A 214 81.40 69.32 11.65
C LYS A 214 81.79 68.49 10.43
N GLY A 215 81.42 67.21 10.36
CA GLY A 215 81.68 66.30 9.25
C GLY A 215 83.00 65.52 9.40
N LEU A 216 83.45 64.90 8.31
CA LEU A 216 84.69 64.12 8.26
C LEU A 216 85.92 65.02 8.12
N TYR A 217 86.95 64.75 8.92
CA TYR A 217 88.25 65.42 8.89
C TYR A 217 89.38 64.42 8.71
N LEU A 218 90.34 64.80 7.89
CA LEU A 218 91.62 64.14 7.74
C LEU A 218 92.57 64.72 8.77
N LYS A 219 93.18 63.84 9.56
CA LYS A 219 94.14 64.20 10.60
C LYS A 219 95.47 63.55 10.30
N ALA A 220 96.51 64.36 10.29
CA ALA A 220 97.85 63.99 9.88
C ALA A 220 98.85 64.49 10.91
N LEU A 221 99.64 63.61 11.51
CA LEU A 221 100.68 63.95 12.49
C LEU A 221 102.03 63.50 11.97
N VAL A 222 103.00 64.43 11.92
CA VAL A 222 104.38 64.19 11.48
C VAL A 222 105.35 64.60 12.58
N SER A 223 106.39 63.80 12.80
CA SER A 223 107.50 64.16 13.70
C SER A 223 108.44 65.17 13.03
N ILE A 224 108.81 66.22 13.76
CA ILE A 224 109.82 67.20 13.35
C ILE A 224 111.09 66.93 14.15
N ASP A 225 112.18 66.66 13.45
CA ASP A 225 113.52 66.59 14.03
C ASP A 225 114.07 68.04 14.08
N ALA A 226 114.14 68.63 15.27
CA ALA A 226 114.65 69.99 15.47
C ALA A 226 116.19 70.01 15.54
N PRO A 227 116.92 70.68 14.63
CA PRO A 227 118.38 70.72 14.67
C PRO A 227 118.85 71.66 15.78
N GLY A 228 119.32 71.10 16.91
CA GLY A 228 119.97 71.87 17.97
C GLY A 228 119.66 71.47 19.42
N MET A 229 118.70 70.56 19.66
CA MET A 229 118.45 69.95 20.96
C MET A 229 118.41 68.43 20.82
N GLU A 230 119.37 67.74 21.45
CA GLU A 230 119.31 66.28 21.58
C GLU A 230 118.07 65.89 22.40
N GLY A 231 117.09 65.27 21.75
CA GLY A 231 115.97 64.58 22.40
C GLY A 231 114.59 65.25 22.33
N ASP A 232 114.45 66.45 21.77
CA ASP A 232 113.16 67.15 21.73
C ASP A 232 112.44 66.95 20.40
N ILE A 233 111.69 65.84 20.29
CA ILE A 233 110.86 65.55 19.11
C ILE A 233 109.58 66.37 19.21
N GLN A 234 109.40 67.31 18.28
CA GLN A 234 108.15 68.04 18.13
C GLN A 234 107.23 67.31 17.16
N ILE A 235 105.92 67.47 17.33
CA ILE A 235 104.94 66.81 16.47
C ILE A 235 104.04 67.88 15.86
N LEU A 236 104.00 67.93 14.53
CA LEU A 236 103.07 68.77 13.79
C LEU A 236 101.81 67.97 13.47
N GLN A 237 100.67 68.45 13.94
CA GLN A 237 99.35 67.98 13.57
C GLN A 237 98.72 68.94 12.56
N LEU A 238 98.30 68.40 11.42
CA LEU A 238 97.44 69.07 10.45
C LEU A 238 96.05 68.46 10.46
N LEU A 239 95.04 69.32 10.41
CA LEU A 239 93.63 68.93 10.28
C LEU A 239 93.02 69.57 9.04
N GLN A 240 92.53 68.74 8.12
CA GLN A 240 91.88 69.18 6.89
C GLN A 240 90.47 68.58 6.82
N GLN A 241 89.45 69.41 6.59
CA GLN A 241 88.10 68.88 6.37
C GLN A 241 88.02 68.18 5.02
N VAL A 242 87.38 67.01 5.00
CA VAL A 242 87.01 66.34 3.76
C VAL A 242 86.01 67.22 3.03
N PRO A 243 86.12 67.41 1.70
CA PRO A 243 85.13 68.17 0.94
C PRO A 243 83.71 67.71 1.27
N LYS A 244 82.82 68.63 1.66
CA LYS A 244 81.49 68.31 2.20
C LYS A 244 80.72 67.30 1.34
N GLN A 245 80.74 67.48 0.01
CA GLN A 245 80.10 66.55 -0.93
C GLN A 245 80.63 65.12 -0.80
N LEU A 246 81.95 64.94 -0.75
CA LEU A 246 82.56 63.61 -0.62
C LEU A 246 82.27 62.99 0.75
N GLY A 247 82.26 63.80 1.81
CA GLY A 247 81.93 63.33 3.15
C GLY A 247 80.47 62.87 3.26
N ASP A 248 79.54 63.69 2.78
CA ASP A 248 78.11 63.37 2.74
C ASP A 248 77.84 62.12 1.87
N ASP A 249 78.47 62.03 0.70
CA ASP A 249 78.35 60.86 -0.19
C ASP A 249 78.90 59.58 0.46
N ALA A 250 80.04 59.66 1.16
CA ALA A 250 80.62 58.52 1.86
C ALA A 250 79.71 58.03 3.00
N GLU A 251 79.13 58.93 3.79
CA GLU A 251 78.17 58.58 4.83
C GLU A 251 76.89 57.97 4.25
N ILE A 252 76.36 58.52 3.15
CA ILE A 252 75.18 57.99 2.45
C ILE A 252 75.45 56.56 1.93
N VAL A 253 76.58 56.34 1.25
CA VAL A 253 76.95 55.02 0.71
C VAL A 253 77.19 54.01 1.84
N GLN A 254 77.85 54.42 2.93
CA GLN A 254 78.08 53.56 4.09
C GLN A 254 76.77 53.20 4.81
N ALA A 255 75.86 54.16 4.99
CA ALA A 255 74.54 53.92 5.54
C ALA A 255 73.73 52.97 4.63
N ALA A 256 73.71 53.24 3.33
CA ALA A 256 73.03 52.38 2.35
C ALA A 256 73.59 50.96 2.31
N TYR A 257 74.91 50.79 2.42
CA TYR A 257 75.55 49.48 2.50
C TYR A 257 75.16 48.74 3.80
N ARG A 258 75.13 49.44 4.94
CA ARG A 258 74.70 48.86 6.21
C ARG A 258 73.23 48.41 6.17
N ASP A 259 72.34 49.27 5.69
CA ASP A 259 70.92 48.96 5.56
C ASP A 259 70.70 47.78 4.60
N TYR A 260 71.46 47.72 3.49
CA TYR A 260 71.42 46.60 2.56
C TYR A 260 71.92 45.28 3.17
N GLN A 261 72.98 45.32 3.99
CA GLN A 261 73.48 44.15 4.72
C GLN A 261 72.47 43.64 5.76
N GLU A 262 71.79 44.54 6.49
CA GLU A 262 70.68 44.18 7.38
C GLU A 262 69.54 43.48 6.60
N LEU A 263 69.21 43.97 5.40
CA LEU A 263 68.22 43.34 4.53
C LEU A 263 68.68 41.96 4.01
N LEU A 264 69.96 41.79 3.63
CA LEU A 264 70.52 40.50 3.19
C LEU A 264 70.42 39.43 4.28
N LEU A 265 70.71 39.79 5.54
CA LEU A 265 70.56 38.90 6.69
C LEU A 265 69.09 38.47 6.90
N SER A 266 68.13 39.29 6.46
CA SER A 266 66.69 38.98 6.54
C SER A 266 66.15 38.15 5.36
N ARG A 267 66.92 37.96 4.26
CA ARG A 267 66.47 37.27 3.04
C ARG A 267 65.96 35.86 3.30
N GLU A 268 66.69 35.07 4.07
CA GLU A 268 66.32 33.69 4.39
C GLU A 268 65.11 33.64 5.34
N GLY A 269 65.03 34.60 6.26
CA GLY A 269 63.87 34.82 7.12
C GLY A 269 62.60 35.12 6.32
N LEU A 270 62.67 36.02 5.34
CA LEU A 270 61.56 36.36 4.43
C LEU A 270 61.12 35.15 3.60
N LYS A 271 62.06 34.40 3.02
CA LYS A 271 61.75 33.19 2.24
C LYS A 271 61.06 32.13 3.10
N SER A 272 61.54 31.92 4.33
CA SER A 272 60.95 31.00 5.29
C SER A 272 59.56 31.45 5.76
N LEU A 273 59.41 32.74 6.12
CA LEU A 273 58.14 33.36 6.56
C LEU A 273 57.04 33.17 5.53
N TYR A 274 57.27 33.63 4.30
CA TYR A 274 56.26 33.55 3.25
C TYR A 274 56.02 32.10 2.82
N GLY A 275 57.05 31.26 2.77
CA GLY A 275 56.92 29.82 2.54
C GLY A 275 56.00 29.16 3.56
N VAL A 276 56.29 29.32 4.86
CA VAL A 276 55.48 28.76 5.96
C VAL A 276 54.05 29.27 5.92
N THR A 277 53.85 30.58 5.70
CA THR A 277 52.51 31.19 5.61
C THR A 277 51.71 30.58 4.47
N LEU A 278 52.32 30.44 3.29
CA LEU A 278 51.68 29.91 2.10
C LEU A 278 51.40 28.40 2.22
N THR A 279 52.26 27.64 2.90
CA THR A 279 52.01 26.23 3.25
C THR A 279 50.86 26.08 4.25
N ILE A 280 50.82 26.89 5.31
CA ILE A 280 49.72 26.89 6.29
C ILE A 280 48.40 27.26 5.60
N ALA A 281 48.41 28.28 4.73
CA ALA A 281 47.25 28.70 3.96
C ALA A 281 46.72 27.57 3.06
N LEU A 282 47.61 26.88 2.34
CA LEU A 282 47.24 25.73 1.51
C LEU A 282 46.61 24.63 2.37
N LEU A 283 47.25 24.23 3.47
CA LEU A 283 46.78 23.12 4.30
C LEU A 283 45.45 23.44 5.00
N LEU A 284 45.27 24.68 5.48
CA LEU A 284 44.00 25.13 6.06
C LEU A 284 42.88 25.13 5.03
N SER A 285 43.14 25.67 3.84
CA SER A 285 42.20 25.65 2.71
C SER A 285 41.84 24.23 2.31
N LEU A 286 42.85 23.36 2.18
CA LEU A 286 42.71 21.95 1.83
C LEU A 286 41.84 21.19 2.84
N PHE A 287 42.15 21.25 4.14
CA PHE A 287 41.37 20.52 5.14
C PHE A 287 39.95 21.10 5.30
N SER A 288 39.79 22.41 5.16
CA SER A 288 38.46 23.03 5.15
C SER A 288 37.64 22.58 3.95
N ALA A 289 38.24 22.52 2.76
CA ALA A 289 37.61 22.00 1.55
C ALA A 289 37.24 20.51 1.67
N LEU A 290 38.13 19.69 2.22
CA LEU A 290 37.86 18.28 2.51
C LEU A 290 36.70 18.10 3.51
N ALA A 291 36.67 18.89 4.57
CA ALA A 291 35.58 18.88 5.55
C ALA A 291 34.24 19.32 4.94
N ALA A 292 34.27 20.37 4.11
CA ALA A 292 33.10 20.86 3.37
C ALA A 292 32.59 19.83 2.36
N ALA A 293 33.49 19.22 1.58
CA ALA A 293 33.19 18.15 0.63
C ALA A 293 32.47 16.98 1.32
N PHE A 294 32.93 16.60 2.50
CA PHE A 294 32.27 15.56 3.29
C PHE A 294 30.85 15.97 3.71
N LEU A 295 30.65 17.19 4.19
CA LEU A 295 29.32 17.68 4.59
C LEU A 295 28.33 17.72 3.43
N ILE A 296 28.76 18.20 2.26
CA ILE A 296 27.94 18.25 1.05
C ILE A 296 27.60 16.82 0.61
N SER A 297 28.59 15.93 0.60
CA SER A 297 28.39 14.52 0.27
C SER A 297 27.39 13.83 1.21
N GLU A 298 27.45 14.09 2.53
CA GLU A 298 26.49 13.53 3.49
C GLU A 298 25.08 14.14 3.32
N ARG A 299 24.97 15.45 3.01
CA ARG A 299 23.69 16.10 2.74
C ARG A 299 22.99 15.55 1.50
N LEU A 300 23.73 15.28 0.42
CA LEU A 300 23.16 14.80 -0.84
C LEU A 300 22.90 13.28 -0.81
N SER A 301 23.80 12.50 -0.23
CA SER A 301 23.71 11.03 -0.31
C SER A 301 22.64 10.44 0.61
N ALA A 302 22.29 11.10 1.73
CA ALA A 302 21.33 10.56 2.68
C ALA A 302 19.87 10.54 2.14
N PRO A 303 19.30 11.65 1.59
CA PRO A 303 17.96 11.64 1.01
C PRO A 303 17.85 10.72 -0.21
N LEU A 304 18.87 10.75 -1.09
CA LEU A 304 18.92 9.87 -2.26
C LEU A 304 19.01 8.39 -1.87
N GLY A 305 19.73 8.08 -0.79
CA GLY A 305 19.77 6.74 -0.21
C GLY A 305 18.39 6.28 0.26
N MET A 306 17.67 7.13 1.00
CA MET A 306 16.31 6.80 1.46
C MET A 306 15.34 6.60 0.30
N LEU A 307 15.39 7.45 -0.73
CA LEU A 307 14.52 7.31 -1.90
C LEU A 307 14.80 6.02 -2.68
N ALA A 308 16.06 5.65 -2.86
CA ALA A 308 16.38 4.39 -3.54
C ALA A 308 16.08 3.14 -2.70
N GLU A 309 16.04 3.24 -1.37
CA GLU A 309 15.48 2.18 -0.52
C GLU A 309 13.95 2.13 -0.65
N GLY A 310 13.29 3.28 -0.62
CA GLY A 310 11.85 3.42 -0.80
C GLY A 310 11.35 2.86 -2.13
N THR A 311 12.02 3.19 -3.25
CA THR A 311 11.66 2.64 -4.56
C THR A 311 11.81 1.12 -4.63
N ARG A 312 12.79 0.55 -3.92
CA ARG A 312 12.95 -0.91 -3.83
C ARG A 312 11.85 -1.56 -2.99
N ALA A 313 11.41 -0.91 -1.91
CA ALA A 313 10.27 -1.37 -1.11
C ALA A 313 8.97 -1.36 -1.94
N VAL A 314 8.74 -0.28 -2.70
CA VAL A 314 7.62 -0.17 -3.64
C VAL A 314 7.67 -1.28 -4.70
N ALA A 315 8.85 -1.59 -5.26
CA ALA A 315 9.01 -2.69 -6.21
C ALA A 315 8.73 -4.08 -5.60
N GLN A 316 8.84 -4.23 -4.27
CA GLN A 316 8.47 -5.43 -3.53
C GLN A 316 6.99 -5.44 -3.09
N GLY A 317 6.23 -4.39 -3.42
CA GLY A 317 4.82 -4.27 -3.11
C GLY A 317 4.51 -3.69 -1.73
N ASP A 318 5.51 -3.14 -1.03
CA ASP A 318 5.33 -2.41 0.23
C ASP A 318 5.23 -0.89 -0.04
N PHE A 319 4.00 -0.37 0.00
CA PHE A 319 3.68 1.05 -0.21
C PHE A 319 3.56 1.83 1.11
N SER A 320 3.69 1.17 2.25
CA SER A 320 3.38 1.76 3.56
C SER A 320 4.51 2.64 4.10
N ARG A 321 5.74 2.46 3.59
CA ARG A 321 6.93 3.20 4.03
C ARG A 321 6.93 4.63 3.49
N ARG A 322 6.56 5.56 4.35
CA ARG A 322 6.62 7.01 4.07
C ARG A 322 7.90 7.60 4.62
N HIS A 323 8.61 8.37 3.80
CA HIS A 323 9.83 9.03 4.22
C HIS A 323 9.53 10.50 4.59
N PRO A 324 10.00 10.98 5.76
CA PRO A 324 9.78 12.36 6.16
C PRO A 324 10.52 13.31 5.23
N VAL A 325 9.84 14.38 4.79
CA VAL A 325 10.44 15.43 3.98
C VAL A 325 11.33 16.29 4.87
N GLN A 326 12.65 16.05 4.82
CA GLN A 326 13.63 16.71 5.69
C GLN A 326 14.21 18.00 5.10
N SER A 327 13.96 18.27 3.82
CA SER A 327 14.53 19.43 3.11
C SER A 327 13.44 20.20 2.38
N ARG A 328 13.65 21.51 2.21
CA ARG A 328 12.77 22.42 1.44
C ARG A 328 13.35 22.73 0.06
N ASP A 329 14.33 21.96 -0.37
CA ASP A 329 14.99 22.07 -1.68
C ASP A 329 14.35 21.10 -2.70
N GLU A 330 15.00 20.94 -3.86
CA GLU A 330 14.57 20.06 -4.93
C GLU A 330 14.50 18.59 -4.48
N LEU A 331 15.35 18.17 -3.52
CA LEU A 331 15.29 16.83 -2.94
C LEU A 331 14.07 16.67 -2.04
N GLY A 332 13.65 17.75 -1.37
CA GLY A 332 12.38 17.84 -0.65
C GLY A 332 11.18 17.59 -1.57
N VAL A 333 11.10 18.34 -2.66
CA VAL A 333 10.03 18.22 -3.68
C VAL A 333 10.01 16.81 -4.29
N LEU A 334 11.17 16.22 -4.56
CA LEU A 334 11.26 14.84 -5.06
C LEU A 334 10.75 13.82 -4.03
N THR A 335 11.05 14.03 -2.74
CA THR A 335 10.56 13.16 -1.65
C THR A 335 9.06 13.27 -1.49
N GLU A 336 8.51 14.47 -1.58
CA GLU A 336 7.07 14.71 -1.58
C GLU A 336 6.38 14.04 -2.78
N SER A 337 6.93 14.23 -3.98
CA SER A 337 6.41 13.60 -5.22
C SER A 337 6.46 12.08 -5.15
N PHE A 338 7.53 11.51 -4.58
CA PHE A 338 7.65 10.07 -4.36
C PHE A 338 6.59 9.55 -3.37
N ASN A 339 6.39 10.26 -2.25
CA ASN A 339 5.36 9.89 -1.27
C ASN A 339 3.96 9.95 -1.88
N LEU A 340 3.66 10.99 -2.68
CA LEU A 340 2.37 11.13 -3.38
C LEU A 340 2.12 9.99 -4.36
N MET A 341 3.11 9.65 -5.19
CA MET A 341 3.02 8.50 -6.11
C MET A 341 2.77 7.19 -5.36
N THR A 342 3.49 6.98 -4.24
CA THR A 342 3.35 5.77 -3.41
C THR A 342 1.95 5.66 -2.81
N GLN A 343 1.39 6.79 -2.35
CA GLN A 343 0.00 6.85 -1.88
C GLN A 343 -1.01 6.51 -2.99
N GLN A 344 -0.84 7.08 -4.18
CA GLN A 344 -1.73 6.81 -5.32
C GLN A 344 -1.69 5.33 -5.73
N LEU A 345 -0.52 4.69 -5.68
CA LEU A 345 -0.37 3.26 -5.94
C LEU A 345 -1.08 2.39 -4.88
N GLU A 346 -0.96 2.76 -3.60
CA GLU A 346 -1.66 2.08 -2.50
C GLU A 346 -3.19 2.17 -2.65
N GLU A 347 -3.70 3.36 -2.97
CA GLU A 347 -5.13 3.61 -3.22
C GLU A 347 -5.62 2.85 -4.46
N ALA A 348 -4.87 2.86 -5.56
CA ALA A 348 -5.24 2.12 -6.77
C ALA A 348 -5.30 0.60 -6.53
N ARG A 349 -4.32 0.05 -5.81
CA ARG A 349 -4.28 -1.39 -5.48
C ARG A 349 -5.43 -1.80 -4.57
N THR A 350 -5.71 -1.04 -3.52
CA THR A 350 -6.81 -1.34 -2.59
C THR A 350 -8.18 -1.26 -3.28
N THR A 351 -8.36 -0.29 -4.18
CA THR A 351 -9.58 -0.14 -4.98
C THR A 351 -9.75 -1.31 -5.96
N ALA A 352 -8.68 -1.70 -6.66
CA ALA A 352 -8.70 -2.87 -7.54
C ALA A 352 -9.03 -4.17 -6.79
N HIS A 353 -8.44 -4.38 -5.61
CA HIS A 353 -8.71 -5.55 -4.79
C HIS A 353 -10.16 -5.59 -4.27
N ARG A 354 -10.75 -4.43 -3.97
CA ARG A 354 -12.17 -4.32 -3.58
C ARG A 354 -13.09 -4.69 -4.74
N HIS A 355 -12.85 -4.14 -5.94
CA HIS A 355 -13.63 -4.50 -7.12
C HIS A 355 -13.52 -5.98 -7.49
N GLN A 356 -12.34 -6.60 -7.32
CA GLN A 356 -12.20 -8.03 -7.53
C GLN A 356 -13.07 -8.84 -6.55
N GLN A 357 -13.08 -8.48 -5.27
CA GLN A 357 -13.95 -9.12 -4.27
C GLN A 357 -15.43 -8.91 -4.56
N GLU A 358 -15.82 -7.71 -5.01
CA GLU A 358 -17.20 -7.42 -5.42
C GLU A 358 -17.64 -8.33 -6.58
N VAL A 359 -16.79 -8.48 -7.62
CA VAL A 359 -17.07 -9.36 -8.76
C VAL A 359 -17.16 -10.84 -8.34
N GLU A 360 -16.24 -11.32 -7.51
CA GLU A 360 -16.27 -12.70 -7.00
C GLU A 360 -17.53 -12.96 -6.16
N SER A 361 -17.89 -12.03 -5.27
CA SER A 361 -19.10 -12.14 -4.45
C SER A 361 -20.38 -12.11 -5.29
N ALA A 362 -20.45 -11.25 -6.31
CA ALA A 362 -21.57 -11.17 -7.23
C ALA A 362 -21.70 -12.46 -8.06
N ARG A 363 -20.57 -13.03 -8.52
CA ARG A 363 -20.55 -14.30 -9.24
C ARG A 363 -21.05 -15.46 -8.37
N ALA A 364 -20.55 -15.57 -7.14
CA ALA A 364 -20.98 -16.59 -6.19
C ALA A 364 -22.47 -16.44 -5.80
N TYR A 365 -22.95 -15.20 -5.66
CA TYR A 365 -24.37 -14.92 -5.43
C TYR A 365 -25.23 -15.41 -6.60
N LEU A 366 -24.87 -15.10 -7.84
CA LEU A 366 -25.59 -15.55 -9.03
C LEU A 366 -25.59 -17.08 -9.17
N GLU A 367 -24.47 -17.75 -8.91
CA GLU A 367 -24.37 -19.22 -8.92
C GLU A 367 -25.30 -19.87 -7.87
N ASN A 368 -25.36 -19.29 -6.66
CA ASN A 368 -26.25 -19.75 -5.60
C ASN A 368 -27.74 -19.52 -5.93
N VAL A 369 -28.07 -18.35 -6.48
CA VAL A 369 -29.44 -18.05 -6.93
C VAL A 369 -29.87 -19.06 -7.99
N LEU A 370 -29.05 -19.30 -9.01
CA LEU A 370 -29.35 -20.26 -10.08
C LEU A 370 -29.52 -21.69 -9.54
N SER A 371 -28.69 -22.09 -8.58
CA SER A 371 -28.72 -23.45 -8.00
C SER A 371 -29.93 -23.72 -7.11
N ASN A 372 -30.49 -22.70 -6.46
CA ASN A 372 -31.63 -22.84 -5.55
C ASN A 372 -33.00 -22.53 -6.20
N LEU A 373 -33.03 -22.10 -7.46
CA LEU A 373 -34.31 -21.95 -8.18
C LEU A 373 -34.99 -23.31 -8.35
N SER A 374 -36.27 -23.42 -8.02
CA SER A 374 -37.06 -24.65 -8.19
C SER A 374 -37.32 -25.01 -9.66
N SER A 375 -37.17 -24.05 -10.57
CA SER A 375 -37.33 -24.21 -12.01
C SER A 375 -36.04 -24.70 -12.67
N GLY A 376 -36.16 -25.45 -13.76
CA GLY A 376 -35.02 -25.81 -14.59
C GLY A 376 -34.61 -24.65 -15.49
N VAL A 377 -33.33 -24.28 -15.49
CA VAL A 377 -32.77 -23.19 -16.30
C VAL A 377 -31.69 -23.73 -17.22
N LEU A 378 -31.83 -23.46 -18.52
CA LEU A 378 -30.88 -23.78 -19.58
C LEU A 378 -30.47 -22.48 -20.29
N VAL A 379 -29.19 -22.17 -20.30
CA VAL A 379 -28.64 -21.00 -20.99
C VAL A 379 -27.89 -21.46 -22.22
N PHE A 380 -28.14 -20.82 -23.36
CA PHE A 380 -27.54 -21.11 -24.65
C PHE A 380 -26.82 -19.90 -25.23
N ASP A 381 -25.78 -20.14 -26.03
CA ASP A 381 -25.10 -19.11 -26.83
C ASP A 381 -25.86 -18.78 -28.13
N GLU A 382 -25.30 -17.88 -28.96
CA GLU A 382 -25.90 -17.47 -30.25
C GLU A 382 -26.13 -18.63 -31.23
N ASN A 383 -25.36 -19.71 -31.11
CA ASN A 383 -25.46 -20.92 -31.93
C ASN A 383 -26.28 -22.04 -31.27
N LEU A 384 -27.02 -21.73 -30.20
CA LEU A 384 -27.80 -22.68 -29.40
C LEU A 384 -26.95 -23.80 -28.76
N ARG A 385 -25.69 -23.51 -28.43
CA ARG A 385 -24.84 -24.38 -27.60
C ARG A 385 -25.09 -24.12 -26.13
N MET A 386 -25.20 -25.19 -25.34
CA MET A 386 -25.47 -25.10 -23.91
C MET A 386 -24.28 -24.48 -23.17
N ARG A 387 -24.50 -23.35 -22.50
CA ARG A 387 -23.48 -22.62 -21.74
C ARG A 387 -23.54 -22.92 -20.25
N THR A 388 -24.75 -23.02 -19.70
CA THR A 388 -24.96 -23.23 -18.27
C THR A 388 -26.29 -23.94 -18.05
N VAL A 389 -26.31 -24.83 -17.05
CA VAL A 389 -27.51 -25.53 -16.61
C VAL A 389 -27.56 -25.50 -15.08
N ASN A 390 -28.73 -25.24 -14.50
CA ASN A 390 -28.87 -25.31 -13.05
C ASN A 390 -29.15 -26.75 -12.56
N LEU A 391 -28.93 -26.98 -11.27
CA LEU A 391 -29.13 -28.29 -10.65
C LEU A 391 -30.58 -28.78 -10.81
N SER A 392 -31.55 -27.89 -10.64
CA SER A 392 -32.98 -28.19 -10.73
C SER A 392 -33.40 -28.66 -12.11
N ALA A 393 -32.75 -28.23 -13.19
CA ALA A 393 -33.00 -28.77 -14.52
C ALA A 393 -32.71 -30.28 -14.59
N GLY A 394 -31.62 -30.75 -13.98
CA GLY A 394 -31.30 -32.18 -13.88
C GLY A 394 -32.32 -32.95 -13.02
N GLN A 395 -32.78 -32.34 -11.93
CA GLN A 395 -33.77 -32.94 -11.02
C GLN A 395 -35.16 -33.08 -11.65
N ILE A 396 -35.67 -32.02 -12.29
CA ILE A 396 -36.98 -32.03 -12.96
C ILE A 396 -37.00 -33.01 -14.14
N LEU A 397 -35.91 -33.02 -14.92
CA LEU A 397 -35.79 -33.91 -16.08
C LEU A 397 -35.38 -35.35 -15.70
N ASN A 398 -34.98 -35.56 -14.44
CA ASN A 398 -34.45 -36.80 -13.88
C ASN A 398 -33.30 -37.39 -14.74
N VAL A 399 -32.38 -36.53 -15.19
CA VAL A 399 -31.22 -36.89 -16.00
C VAL A 399 -29.98 -36.14 -15.52
N SER A 400 -28.82 -36.78 -15.62
CA SER A 400 -27.56 -36.10 -15.39
C SER A 400 -27.23 -35.23 -16.59
N LEU A 401 -27.22 -33.91 -16.38
CA LEU A 401 -26.86 -32.91 -17.40
C LEU A 401 -25.37 -32.51 -17.32
N SER A 402 -24.59 -33.20 -16.47
CA SER A 402 -23.16 -32.96 -16.30
C SER A 402 -22.38 -33.32 -17.58
N GLY A 403 -21.58 -32.39 -18.11
CA GLY A 403 -20.75 -32.61 -19.30
C GLY A 403 -21.45 -32.33 -20.64
N LEU A 404 -22.61 -31.68 -20.62
CA LEU A 404 -23.32 -31.22 -21.83
C LEU A 404 -22.97 -29.77 -22.24
N GLU A 405 -22.09 -29.11 -21.49
CA GLU A 405 -21.62 -27.75 -21.79
C GLU A 405 -20.82 -27.70 -23.11
N GLY A 406 -21.09 -26.70 -23.94
CA GLY A 406 -20.49 -26.48 -25.25
C GLY A 406 -21.15 -27.24 -26.41
N LEU A 407 -22.06 -28.18 -26.13
CA LEU A 407 -22.77 -28.96 -27.16
C LEU A 407 -24.04 -28.24 -27.62
N THR A 408 -24.43 -28.45 -28.88
CA THR A 408 -25.73 -27.97 -29.38
C THR A 408 -26.88 -28.78 -28.77
N ILE A 409 -28.09 -28.20 -28.71
CA ILE A 409 -29.28 -28.91 -28.22
C ILE A 409 -29.55 -30.22 -28.99
N GLU A 410 -29.13 -30.28 -30.26
CA GLU A 410 -29.21 -31.47 -31.11
C GLU A 410 -28.24 -32.57 -30.66
N GLU A 411 -27.00 -32.22 -30.34
CA GLU A 411 -25.99 -33.12 -29.79
C GLU A 411 -26.38 -33.60 -28.38
N CYS A 412 -26.95 -32.71 -27.55
CA CYS A 412 -27.48 -33.05 -26.24
C CYS A 412 -28.62 -34.07 -26.32
N ALA A 413 -29.58 -33.89 -27.24
CA ALA A 413 -30.67 -34.84 -27.46
C ALA A 413 -30.21 -36.20 -27.99
N THR A 414 -29.04 -36.26 -28.63
CA THR A 414 -28.44 -37.52 -29.09
C THR A 414 -27.80 -38.30 -27.94
N ARG A 415 -27.17 -37.61 -26.99
CA ARG A 415 -26.58 -38.23 -25.78
C ARG A 415 -27.63 -38.59 -24.72
N VAL A 416 -28.66 -37.77 -24.59
CA VAL A 416 -29.75 -37.94 -23.62
C VAL A 416 -31.08 -37.95 -24.38
N PRO A 417 -31.60 -39.14 -24.76
CA PRO A 417 -32.82 -39.27 -25.55
C PRO A 417 -34.04 -38.58 -24.94
N GLN A 418 -34.07 -38.40 -23.61
CA GLN A 418 -35.10 -37.68 -22.87
C GLN A 418 -35.19 -36.18 -23.23
N LEU A 419 -34.13 -35.59 -23.81
CA LEU A 419 -34.11 -34.20 -24.28
C LEU A 419 -34.64 -34.04 -25.72
N SER A 420 -34.99 -35.14 -26.40
CA SER A 420 -35.48 -35.09 -27.79
C SER A 420 -36.80 -34.32 -27.93
N SER A 421 -37.70 -34.44 -26.95
CA SER A 421 -38.96 -33.67 -26.90
C SER A 421 -38.69 -32.18 -26.66
N PHE A 422 -37.69 -31.85 -25.86
CA PHE A 422 -37.25 -30.46 -25.62
C PHE A 422 -36.60 -29.82 -26.84
N LYS A 423 -35.78 -30.58 -27.58
CA LYS A 423 -35.07 -30.09 -28.76
C LYS A 423 -36.03 -29.44 -29.75
N ASN A 424 -37.11 -30.13 -30.11
CA ASN A 424 -38.03 -29.65 -31.14
C ASN A 424 -38.70 -28.34 -30.72
N GLU A 425 -39.20 -28.29 -29.48
CA GLU A 425 -39.86 -27.11 -28.93
C GLU A 425 -38.92 -25.91 -28.74
N ILE A 426 -37.69 -26.14 -28.27
CA ILE A 426 -36.69 -25.07 -28.10
C ILE A 426 -36.28 -24.50 -29.46
N LEU A 427 -36.04 -25.35 -30.46
CA LEU A 427 -35.68 -24.92 -31.81
C LEU A 427 -36.83 -24.14 -32.46
N GLU A 428 -38.06 -24.60 -32.32
CA GLU A 428 -39.24 -23.94 -32.87
C GLU A 428 -39.52 -22.60 -32.17
N GLY A 429 -39.45 -22.57 -30.84
CA GLY A 429 -39.60 -21.37 -30.02
C GLY A 429 -38.64 -20.26 -30.42
N PHE A 430 -37.34 -20.57 -30.56
CA PHE A 430 -36.34 -19.60 -31.00
C PHE A 430 -36.40 -19.27 -32.50
N ARG A 431 -36.89 -20.17 -33.38
CA ARG A 431 -37.09 -19.91 -34.82
C ARG A 431 -38.33 -19.08 -35.13
N SER A 432 -39.35 -19.09 -34.26
CA SER A 432 -40.66 -18.45 -34.48
C SER A 432 -40.63 -16.91 -34.69
N GLY A 433 -39.47 -16.26 -34.56
CA GLY A 433 -39.29 -14.85 -34.92
C GLY A 433 -40.02 -13.85 -34.02
N LYS A 434 -40.73 -14.30 -32.98
CA LYS A 434 -41.29 -13.41 -31.96
C LYS A 434 -40.13 -12.73 -31.23
N LYS A 435 -40.02 -11.40 -31.34
CA LYS A 435 -39.02 -10.56 -30.66
C LYS A 435 -39.18 -10.53 -29.11
N GLY A 436 -39.78 -11.56 -28.51
CA GLY A 436 -40.12 -11.61 -27.10
C GLY A 436 -40.13 -13.04 -26.55
N GLU A 437 -40.66 -13.19 -25.33
CA GLU A 437 -40.76 -14.47 -24.64
C GLU A 437 -41.72 -15.41 -25.37
N TRP A 438 -41.33 -16.67 -25.55
CA TRP A 438 -42.21 -17.75 -26.01
C TRP A 438 -42.53 -18.69 -24.86
N GLN A 439 -43.70 -19.32 -24.92
CA GLN A 439 -44.11 -20.32 -23.96
C GLN A 439 -44.79 -21.49 -24.67
N CYS A 440 -44.51 -22.72 -24.24
CA CYS A 440 -45.20 -23.92 -24.69
C CYS A 440 -45.37 -24.93 -23.55
N GLN A 441 -46.37 -25.79 -23.68
CA GLN A 441 -46.60 -26.90 -22.75
C GLN A 441 -46.13 -28.19 -23.41
N LEU A 442 -45.25 -28.90 -22.71
CA LEU A 442 -44.69 -30.16 -23.15
C LEU A 442 -45.25 -31.28 -22.28
N GLU A 443 -46.03 -32.16 -22.88
CA GLU A 443 -46.48 -33.38 -22.20
C GLU A 443 -45.50 -34.52 -22.47
N ARG A 444 -45.14 -35.24 -21.40
CA ARG A 444 -44.21 -36.37 -21.47
C ARG A 444 -44.75 -37.53 -20.63
N SER A 445 -44.68 -38.74 -21.17
CA SER A 445 -44.96 -39.96 -20.41
C SER A 445 -43.71 -40.41 -19.64
N ARG A 446 -43.87 -40.61 -18.33
CA ARG A 446 -42.86 -41.08 -17.37
C ARG A 446 -43.40 -42.33 -16.68
N ASP A 447 -42.82 -43.51 -16.90
CA ASP A 447 -43.16 -44.75 -16.16
C ASP A 447 -44.67 -45.00 -15.95
N GLY A 448 -45.51 -44.63 -16.93
CA GLY A 448 -46.98 -44.75 -16.85
C GLY A 448 -47.74 -43.53 -16.30
N ALA A 449 -47.06 -42.46 -15.88
CA ALA A 449 -47.63 -41.19 -15.44
C ALA A 449 -47.30 -40.04 -16.41
N ASN A 450 -48.28 -39.18 -16.73
CA ASN A 450 -48.07 -38.00 -17.57
C ASN A 450 -47.49 -36.85 -16.75
N GLN A 451 -46.29 -36.38 -17.12
CA GLN A 451 -45.68 -35.16 -16.63
C GLN A 451 -45.95 -34.02 -17.62
N VAL A 452 -46.35 -32.85 -17.12
CA VAL A 452 -46.58 -31.66 -17.93
C VAL A 452 -45.58 -30.57 -17.52
N LEU A 453 -44.75 -30.16 -18.48
CA LEU A 453 -43.73 -29.15 -18.28
C LEU A 453 -44.11 -27.86 -19.02
N LEU A 454 -44.03 -26.73 -18.34
CA LEU A 454 -44.23 -25.41 -18.94
C LEU A 454 -42.87 -24.81 -19.28
N LEU A 455 -42.54 -24.71 -20.56
CA LEU A 455 -41.29 -24.11 -21.03
C LEU A 455 -41.54 -22.64 -21.36
N ARG A 456 -40.57 -21.79 -21.00
CA ARG A 456 -40.51 -20.37 -21.34
C ARG A 456 -39.13 -20.05 -21.86
N GLY A 457 -39.02 -19.41 -23.02
CA GLY A 457 -37.73 -19.02 -23.58
C GLY A 457 -37.67 -17.57 -24.00
N THR A 458 -36.52 -16.95 -23.74
CA THR A 458 -36.24 -15.54 -24.03
C THR A 458 -34.84 -15.40 -24.64
N ARG A 459 -34.70 -14.57 -25.68
CA ARG A 459 -33.38 -14.28 -26.28
C ARG A 459 -32.60 -13.28 -25.43
N LEU A 460 -31.31 -13.52 -25.26
CA LEU A 460 -30.42 -12.60 -24.55
C LEU A 460 -29.90 -11.50 -25.48
N PRO A 461 -29.69 -10.26 -24.99
CA PRO A 461 -29.07 -9.19 -25.78
C PRO A 461 -27.65 -9.55 -26.22
N SER A 462 -27.23 -9.08 -27.39
CA SER A 462 -25.87 -9.31 -27.92
C SER A 462 -24.76 -8.81 -26.98
N VAL A 463 -25.06 -7.80 -26.15
CA VAL A 463 -24.14 -7.26 -25.12
C VAL A 463 -23.79 -8.30 -24.04
N SER A 464 -24.65 -9.29 -23.80
CA SER A 464 -24.46 -10.36 -22.81
C SER A 464 -23.83 -11.63 -23.39
N GLY A 465 -23.34 -11.57 -24.63
CA GLY A 465 -22.84 -12.72 -25.41
C GLY A 465 -23.89 -13.40 -26.28
N GLY A 466 -25.09 -12.80 -26.41
CA GLY A 466 -26.18 -13.30 -27.25
C GLY A 466 -26.71 -14.68 -26.85
N GLY A 467 -27.59 -15.25 -27.66
CA GLY A 467 -28.20 -16.57 -27.43
C GLY A 467 -29.59 -16.52 -26.79
N GLY A 468 -29.85 -17.42 -25.84
CA GLY A 468 -31.17 -17.54 -25.24
C GLY A 468 -31.19 -18.31 -23.92
N VAL A 469 -32.15 -17.98 -23.07
CA VAL A 469 -32.43 -18.68 -21.81
C VAL A 469 -33.75 -19.41 -21.97
N VAL A 470 -33.81 -20.66 -21.52
CA VAL A 470 -35.03 -21.46 -21.41
C VAL A 470 -35.21 -21.86 -19.96
N VAL A 471 -36.35 -21.48 -19.40
CA VAL A 471 -36.79 -21.85 -18.05
C VAL A 471 -37.95 -22.82 -18.17
N PHE A 472 -38.00 -23.87 -17.36
CA PHE A 472 -39.12 -24.80 -17.36
C PHE A 472 -39.54 -25.26 -15.97
N ASP A 473 -40.85 -25.39 -15.77
CA ASP A 473 -41.49 -25.77 -14.52
C ASP A 473 -42.31 -27.05 -14.68
N ASP A 474 -42.31 -27.91 -13.65
CA ASP A 474 -43.25 -29.04 -13.57
C ASP A 474 -44.59 -28.57 -13.01
N VAL A 475 -45.59 -28.49 -13.87
CA VAL A 475 -46.94 -27.99 -13.55
C VAL A 475 -47.97 -29.12 -13.42
N THR A 476 -47.51 -30.38 -13.37
CA THR A 476 -48.40 -31.56 -13.34
C THR A 476 -49.40 -31.50 -12.18
N ASN A 477 -48.92 -31.27 -10.96
CA ASN A 477 -49.78 -31.21 -9.77
C ASN A 477 -50.70 -29.99 -9.77
N LEU A 478 -50.22 -28.86 -10.30
CA LEU A 478 -51.01 -27.62 -10.40
C LEU A 478 -52.19 -27.80 -11.36
N LEU A 479 -51.96 -28.39 -12.54
CA LEU A 479 -53.00 -28.65 -13.52
C LEU A 479 -54.01 -29.70 -13.03
N GLN A 480 -53.57 -30.73 -12.29
CA GLN A 480 -54.47 -31.69 -11.66
C GLN A 480 -55.36 -31.03 -10.60
N ALA A 481 -54.78 -30.20 -9.73
CA ALA A 481 -55.55 -29.46 -8.72
C ALA A 481 -56.57 -28.50 -9.35
N GLN A 482 -56.18 -27.77 -10.40
CA GLN A 482 -57.07 -26.87 -11.12
C GLN A 482 -58.24 -27.63 -11.78
N ARG A 483 -57.98 -28.80 -12.37
CA ARG A 483 -59.04 -29.67 -12.92
C ARG A 483 -60.02 -30.09 -11.82
N THR A 484 -59.54 -30.60 -10.70
CA THR A 484 -60.41 -31.03 -9.58
C THR A 484 -61.26 -29.89 -9.02
N ALA A 485 -60.69 -28.69 -8.88
CA ALA A 485 -61.42 -27.52 -8.38
C ALA A 485 -62.53 -27.09 -9.35
N ALA A 486 -62.24 -27.01 -10.64
CA ALA A 486 -63.23 -26.66 -11.66
C ALA A 486 -64.38 -27.67 -11.73
N TRP A 487 -64.07 -28.97 -11.63
CA TRP A 487 -65.08 -30.03 -11.55
C TRP A 487 -65.96 -29.92 -10.30
N GLY A 488 -65.39 -29.48 -9.18
CA GLY A 488 -66.12 -29.23 -7.93
C GLY A 488 -67.21 -28.16 -8.06
N GLU A 489 -66.89 -27.06 -8.72
CA GLU A 489 -67.82 -25.95 -8.97
C GLU A 489 -68.95 -26.38 -9.92
N VAL A 490 -68.60 -27.02 -11.03
CA VAL A 490 -69.56 -27.48 -12.05
C VAL A 490 -70.58 -28.45 -11.43
N ALA A 491 -70.12 -29.41 -10.62
CA ALA A 491 -71.00 -30.39 -10.01
C ALA A 491 -71.94 -29.79 -8.95
N ARG A 492 -71.50 -28.79 -8.16
CA ARG A 492 -72.39 -28.07 -7.22
C ARG A 492 -73.52 -27.37 -7.96
N ARG A 493 -73.19 -26.68 -9.06
CA ARG A 493 -74.18 -25.93 -9.86
C ARG A 493 -75.19 -26.88 -10.50
N LEU A 494 -74.72 -27.95 -11.14
CA LEU A 494 -75.59 -28.98 -11.71
C LEU A 494 -76.51 -29.61 -10.67
N ALA A 495 -76.03 -29.84 -9.44
CA ALA A 495 -76.86 -30.41 -8.40
C ALA A 495 -78.04 -29.51 -7.98
N HIS A 496 -77.82 -28.19 -7.90
CA HIS A 496 -78.91 -27.24 -7.67
C HIS A 496 -79.88 -27.19 -8.86
N GLU A 497 -79.35 -27.14 -10.08
CA GLU A 497 -80.18 -27.06 -11.29
C GLU A 497 -81.01 -28.33 -11.53
N ILE A 498 -80.57 -29.52 -11.09
CA ILE A 498 -81.34 -30.78 -11.17
C ILE A 498 -82.34 -30.95 -10.01
N LYS A 499 -82.04 -30.46 -8.79
CA LYS A 499 -83.00 -30.50 -7.67
C LYS A 499 -84.26 -29.67 -7.93
N ASN A 500 -84.09 -28.55 -8.65
CA ASN A 500 -85.15 -27.60 -8.96
C ASN A 500 -86.32 -28.21 -9.78
N PRO A 501 -86.10 -28.99 -10.86
CA PRO A 501 -87.18 -29.68 -11.56
C PRO A 501 -87.70 -30.92 -10.81
N LEU A 502 -86.87 -31.61 -10.03
CA LEU A 502 -87.28 -32.82 -9.30
C LEU A 502 -88.32 -32.53 -8.20
N THR A 503 -88.20 -31.41 -7.49
CA THR A 503 -89.10 -31.11 -6.36
C THR A 503 -90.55 -30.85 -6.79
N PRO A 504 -90.83 -30.05 -7.84
CA PRO A 504 -92.17 -29.91 -8.40
C PRO A 504 -92.74 -31.20 -8.98
N ILE A 505 -91.91 -32.07 -9.59
CA ILE A 505 -92.36 -33.37 -10.11
C ILE A 505 -92.87 -34.25 -8.96
N GLN A 506 -92.12 -34.32 -7.85
CA GLN A 506 -92.55 -35.02 -6.64
C GLN A 506 -93.85 -34.44 -6.07
N LEU A 507 -93.90 -33.13 -5.83
CA LEU A 507 -95.08 -32.46 -5.29
C LEU A 507 -96.31 -32.62 -6.20
N SER A 508 -96.13 -32.61 -7.52
CA SER A 508 -97.22 -32.83 -8.47
C SER A 508 -97.75 -34.25 -8.38
N ALA A 509 -96.88 -35.26 -8.27
CA ALA A 509 -97.26 -36.66 -8.08
C ALA A 509 -98.00 -36.87 -6.75
N GLU A 510 -97.45 -36.38 -5.64
CA GLU A 510 -98.08 -36.44 -4.31
C GLU A 510 -99.43 -35.71 -4.28
N ARG A 511 -99.52 -34.55 -4.94
CA ARG A 511 -100.77 -33.78 -5.05
C ARG A 511 -101.81 -34.50 -5.90
N MET A 512 -101.43 -35.12 -7.01
CA MET A 512 -102.31 -35.95 -7.82
C MET A 512 -102.86 -37.11 -6.99
N GLN A 513 -102.00 -37.82 -6.27
CA GLN A 513 -102.38 -38.90 -5.36
C GLN A 513 -103.36 -38.39 -4.29
N HIS A 514 -103.03 -37.31 -3.58
CA HIS A 514 -103.86 -36.79 -2.49
C HIS A 514 -105.24 -36.26 -2.96
N LYS A 515 -105.32 -35.61 -4.13
CA LYS A 515 -106.58 -35.03 -4.64
C LYS A 515 -107.48 -36.02 -5.38
N LEU A 516 -106.90 -36.94 -6.15
CA LEU A 516 -107.65 -37.81 -7.06
C LEU A 516 -107.92 -39.20 -6.47
N ALA A 517 -107.10 -39.70 -5.54
CA ALA A 517 -107.28 -41.05 -4.98
C ALA A 517 -108.64 -41.27 -4.28
N ARG A 518 -109.26 -40.21 -3.74
CA ARG A 518 -110.59 -40.28 -3.09
C ARG A 518 -111.77 -40.11 -4.06
N LYS A 519 -111.50 -39.83 -5.35
CA LYS A 519 -112.52 -39.50 -6.37
C LYS A 519 -112.63 -40.54 -7.49
N LEU A 520 -111.79 -41.58 -7.45
CA LEU A 520 -111.68 -42.63 -8.46
C LEU A 520 -112.21 -43.94 -7.88
N ASP A 521 -112.69 -44.83 -8.75
CA ASP A 521 -113.09 -46.18 -8.38
C ASP A 521 -111.86 -47.01 -7.94
N ASN A 522 -112.06 -48.10 -7.20
CA ASN A 522 -110.99 -48.84 -6.51
C ASN A 522 -109.82 -49.25 -7.42
N ASP A 523 -110.09 -49.68 -8.65
CA ASP A 523 -109.06 -50.14 -9.60
C ASP A 523 -108.22 -48.97 -10.15
N ASP A 524 -108.88 -47.88 -10.57
CA ASP A 524 -108.20 -46.66 -11.06
C ASP A 524 -107.45 -45.93 -9.94
N ALA A 525 -107.99 -45.92 -8.72
CA ALA A 525 -107.32 -45.38 -7.54
C ALA A 525 -106.03 -46.16 -7.21
N GLN A 526 -106.03 -47.49 -7.39
CA GLN A 526 -104.86 -48.33 -7.18
C GLN A 526 -103.80 -48.12 -8.27
N ILE A 527 -104.20 -47.96 -9.53
CA ILE A 527 -103.30 -47.63 -10.64
C ILE A 527 -102.65 -46.26 -10.42
N LEU A 528 -103.44 -45.24 -10.05
CA LEU A 528 -102.94 -43.92 -9.73
C LEU A 528 -101.93 -43.99 -8.59
N ARG A 529 -102.29 -44.65 -7.48
CA ARG A 529 -101.42 -44.83 -6.31
C ARG A 529 -100.08 -45.44 -6.69
N ARG A 530 -100.09 -46.59 -7.37
CA ARG A 530 -98.86 -47.29 -7.81
C ARG A 530 -98.01 -46.42 -8.72
N SER A 531 -98.63 -45.67 -9.63
CA SER A 531 -97.93 -44.78 -10.57
C SER A 531 -97.30 -43.58 -9.85
N THR A 532 -98.04 -42.94 -8.95
CA THR A 532 -97.54 -41.81 -8.15
C THR A 532 -96.45 -42.23 -7.17
N GLU A 533 -96.60 -43.37 -6.49
CA GLU A 533 -95.56 -43.96 -5.62
C GLU A 533 -94.29 -44.28 -6.42
N THR A 534 -94.43 -44.82 -7.64
CA THR A 534 -93.27 -45.09 -8.51
C THR A 534 -92.55 -43.79 -8.91
N ILE A 535 -93.29 -42.73 -9.26
CA ILE A 535 -92.71 -41.42 -9.60
C ILE A 535 -91.99 -40.82 -8.39
N VAL A 536 -92.63 -40.82 -7.21
CA VAL A 536 -92.04 -40.30 -5.97
C VAL A 536 -90.75 -41.05 -5.63
N ASN A 537 -90.78 -42.39 -5.64
CA ASN A 537 -89.61 -43.24 -5.38
C ASN A 537 -88.47 -42.96 -6.39
N GLN A 538 -88.80 -42.76 -7.67
CA GLN A 538 -87.78 -42.49 -8.69
C GLN A 538 -87.18 -41.08 -8.57
N VAL A 539 -88.00 -40.09 -8.22
CA VAL A 539 -87.54 -38.72 -7.95
C VAL A 539 -86.66 -38.69 -6.69
N GLU A 540 -87.01 -39.44 -5.66
CA GLU A 540 -86.22 -39.57 -4.43
C GLU A 540 -84.86 -40.24 -4.71
N ALA A 541 -84.84 -41.31 -5.52
CA ALA A 541 -83.60 -41.94 -5.99
C ALA A 541 -82.71 -40.96 -6.78
N LEU A 542 -83.30 -40.13 -7.66
CA LEU A 542 -82.57 -39.10 -8.39
C LEU A 542 -82.03 -37.99 -7.47
N LYS A 543 -82.84 -37.54 -6.50
CA LYS A 543 -82.40 -36.55 -5.48
C LYS A 543 -81.21 -37.09 -4.69
N LYS A 544 -81.22 -38.37 -4.32
CA LYS A 544 -80.10 -39.04 -3.63
C LYS A 544 -78.84 -39.06 -4.50
N MET A 545 -78.95 -39.50 -5.76
CA MET A 545 -77.80 -39.53 -6.69
C MET A 545 -77.20 -38.14 -6.93
N VAL A 546 -78.04 -37.12 -7.07
CA VAL A 546 -77.61 -35.73 -7.27
C VAL A 546 -76.93 -35.15 -6.02
N ASN A 547 -77.40 -35.52 -4.83
CA ASN A 547 -76.74 -35.17 -3.56
C ASN A 547 -75.35 -35.80 -3.46
N GLU A 548 -75.24 -37.11 -3.71
CA GLU A 548 -73.98 -37.84 -3.68
C GLU A 548 -72.95 -37.26 -4.67
N PHE A 549 -73.40 -36.89 -5.87
CA PHE A 549 -72.55 -36.25 -6.87
C PHE A 549 -72.04 -34.87 -6.42
N SER A 550 -72.91 -34.05 -5.83
CA SER A 550 -72.53 -32.75 -5.26
C SER A 550 -71.56 -32.86 -4.11
N GLU A 551 -71.74 -33.87 -3.24
CA GLU A 551 -70.87 -34.13 -2.10
C GLU A 551 -69.49 -34.63 -2.52
N TYR A 552 -69.42 -35.50 -3.53
CA TYR A 552 -68.15 -35.95 -4.12
C TYR A 552 -67.34 -34.77 -4.69
N ALA A 553 -68.02 -33.80 -5.28
CA ALA A 553 -67.44 -32.60 -5.84
C ALA A 553 -67.04 -31.53 -4.81
N ARG A 554 -67.56 -31.62 -3.57
CA ARG A 554 -67.26 -30.66 -2.52
C ARG A 554 -65.90 -30.97 -1.89
N ALA A 555 -65.08 -29.95 -1.69
CA ALA A 555 -63.95 -29.97 -0.77
C ALA A 555 -64.33 -29.05 0.42
N PRO A 556 -64.98 -29.56 1.47
CA PRO A 556 -65.17 -28.78 2.70
C PRO A 556 -63.89 -28.75 3.53
N GLU A 557 -63.80 -27.79 4.45
CA GLU A 557 -62.78 -27.79 5.49
C GLU A 557 -63.04 -28.98 6.43
N LEU A 558 -62.04 -29.84 6.60
CA LEU A 558 -62.10 -31.00 7.48
C LEU A 558 -61.84 -30.57 8.92
N GLU A 559 -62.79 -30.85 9.82
CA GLU A 559 -62.63 -30.60 11.25
C GLU A 559 -62.08 -31.85 11.95
N PHE A 560 -60.76 -31.91 12.05
CA PHE A 560 -60.06 -33.04 12.66
C PHE A 560 -60.11 -33.01 14.19
N HIS A 561 -60.78 -33.99 14.79
CA HIS A 561 -60.80 -34.22 16.23
C HIS A 561 -60.13 -35.55 16.60
N LEU A 562 -59.70 -35.67 17.86
CA LEU A 562 -59.31 -36.96 18.44
C LEU A 562 -60.57 -37.79 18.64
N LEU A 563 -60.67 -38.90 17.93
CA LEU A 563 -61.86 -39.73 17.85
C LEU A 563 -61.56 -41.14 18.38
N ASP A 564 -62.43 -41.62 19.27
CA ASP A 564 -62.58 -43.05 19.55
C ASP A 564 -63.29 -43.70 18.36
N PHE A 565 -62.51 -44.32 17.47
CA PHE A 565 -63.02 -44.93 16.26
C PHE A 565 -63.93 -46.13 16.54
N ASN A 566 -63.65 -46.93 17.58
CA ASN A 566 -64.53 -48.02 17.98
C ASN A 566 -65.86 -47.50 18.52
N GLY A 567 -65.83 -46.40 19.27
CA GLY A 567 -67.02 -45.67 19.71
C GLY A 567 -67.90 -45.26 18.52
N LEU A 568 -67.30 -44.65 17.49
CA LEU A 568 -68.02 -44.25 16.28
C LEU A 568 -68.62 -45.45 15.52
N VAL A 569 -67.88 -46.55 15.38
CA VAL A 569 -68.37 -47.78 14.71
C VAL A 569 -69.61 -48.34 15.42
N ARG A 570 -69.59 -48.40 16.76
CA ARG A 570 -70.74 -48.86 17.56
C ARG A 570 -71.95 -47.93 17.40
N GLU A 571 -71.71 -46.62 17.40
CA GLU A 571 -72.78 -45.63 17.24
C GLU A 571 -73.50 -45.76 15.89
N VAL A 572 -72.76 -45.99 14.80
CA VAL A 572 -73.36 -46.22 13.48
C VAL A 572 -74.14 -47.52 13.43
N LEU A 573 -73.58 -48.59 14.01
CA LEU A 573 -74.22 -49.91 13.99
C LEU A 573 -75.52 -49.96 14.82
N ALA A 574 -75.60 -49.23 15.92
CA ALA A 574 -76.82 -49.12 16.72
C ALA A 574 -78.04 -48.64 15.90
N LEU A 575 -77.81 -47.78 14.90
CA LEU A 575 -78.88 -47.31 13.99
C LEU A 575 -79.38 -48.41 13.05
N TYR A 576 -78.50 -49.33 12.64
CA TYR A 576 -78.86 -50.48 11.83
C TYR A 576 -79.58 -51.54 12.66
N GLU A 577 -79.13 -51.80 13.89
CA GLU A 577 -79.81 -52.71 14.83
C GLU A 577 -81.22 -52.22 15.19
N ALA A 578 -81.41 -50.92 15.39
CA ALA A 578 -82.72 -50.32 15.67
C ALA A 578 -83.68 -50.38 14.47
N ALA A 579 -83.17 -50.17 13.25
CA ALA A 579 -83.95 -50.33 12.02
C ALA A 579 -84.33 -51.82 11.79
N SER A 580 -83.46 -52.75 12.19
CA SER A 580 -83.70 -54.18 12.13
C SER A 580 -84.84 -54.65 13.03
N ALA A 581 -85.06 -54.01 14.18
CA ALA A 581 -86.12 -54.37 15.12
C ALA A 581 -87.55 -53.95 14.67
N ALA A 582 -87.69 -53.07 13.67
CA ALA A 582 -88.97 -52.50 13.25
C ALA A 582 -89.69 -53.24 12.10
N ALA A 583 -89.06 -54.25 11.48
CA ALA A 583 -89.60 -54.99 10.33
C ALA A 583 -89.48 -56.52 10.51
N PRO A 584 -90.52 -57.20 11.04
CA PRO A 584 -90.44 -58.62 11.44
C PRO A 584 -90.40 -59.66 10.30
N ASP A 585 -90.79 -59.30 9.07
CA ASP A 585 -91.13 -60.28 8.00
C ASP A 585 -90.00 -60.57 6.99
N ASN A 586 -88.77 -60.11 7.20
CA ASN A 586 -87.64 -60.36 6.28
C ASN A 586 -86.45 -61.05 7.00
N PRO A 587 -85.81 -62.09 6.45
CA PRO A 587 -84.58 -62.66 6.99
C PRO A 587 -83.45 -61.65 6.87
N GLN A 588 -82.96 -61.13 8.00
CA GLN A 588 -81.98 -60.05 8.03
C GLN A 588 -80.54 -60.55 8.26
N PRO A 589 -79.53 -59.83 7.74
CA PRO A 589 -78.12 -60.15 7.94
C PRO A 589 -77.68 -60.09 9.40
N HIS A 590 -76.95 -61.11 9.85
CA HIS A 590 -76.26 -61.08 11.14
C HIS A 590 -74.97 -60.26 11.01
N ILE A 591 -74.87 -59.17 11.80
CA ILE A 591 -73.66 -58.34 11.87
C ILE A 591 -72.80 -58.81 13.06
N TYR A 592 -71.63 -59.35 12.77
CA TYR A 592 -70.64 -59.78 13.76
C TYR A 592 -69.62 -58.67 14.00
N LEU A 593 -69.36 -58.38 15.28
CA LEU A 593 -68.40 -57.37 15.71
C LEU A 593 -67.14 -58.00 16.30
N ALA A 594 -66.00 -57.73 15.68
CA ALA A 594 -64.68 -58.09 16.16
C ALA A 594 -63.82 -56.83 16.36
N LEU A 595 -64.15 -56.04 17.37
CA LEU A 595 -63.47 -54.78 17.65
C LEU A 595 -62.31 -54.98 18.64
N ALA A 596 -61.10 -54.53 18.29
CA ALA A 596 -59.96 -54.61 19.19
C ALA A 596 -60.17 -53.71 20.43
N PRO A 597 -59.96 -54.19 21.66
CA PRO A 597 -60.30 -53.44 22.89
C PRO A 597 -59.43 -52.19 23.12
N ASP A 598 -58.15 -52.23 22.74
CA ASP A 598 -57.17 -51.15 22.98
C ASP A 598 -56.79 -50.40 21.68
N LEU A 599 -57.79 -49.89 20.97
CA LEU A 599 -57.56 -49.19 19.70
C LEU A 599 -57.02 -47.76 19.96
N PRO A 600 -55.89 -47.35 19.36
CA PRO A 600 -55.38 -45.98 19.50
C PRO A 600 -56.33 -44.94 18.87
N MET A 601 -56.37 -43.74 19.45
CA MET A 601 -57.18 -42.63 18.95
C MET A 601 -56.78 -42.23 17.52
N VAL A 602 -57.79 -42.06 16.66
CA VAL A 602 -57.62 -41.61 15.27
C VAL A 602 -57.90 -40.12 15.21
N ARG A 603 -57.10 -39.37 14.45
CA ARG A 603 -57.40 -37.96 14.16
C ARG A 603 -58.26 -37.91 12.90
N GLY A 604 -59.52 -37.54 13.03
CA GLY A 604 -60.46 -37.55 11.90
C GLY A 604 -61.69 -36.70 12.12
N ASP A 605 -62.36 -36.39 11.02
CA ASP A 605 -63.69 -35.78 11.03
C ASP A 605 -64.73 -36.88 11.30
N SER A 606 -65.42 -36.76 12.43
CA SER A 606 -66.38 -37.77 12.89
C SER A 606 -67.55 -37.96 11.92
N ALA A 607 -68.03 -36.90 11.26
CA ALA A 607 -69.17 -36.96 10.35
C ALA A 607 -68.78 -37.63 9.03
N ARG A 608 -67.57 -37.36 8.53
CA ARG A 608 -67.04 -37.98 7.31
C ARG A 608 -66.69 -39.44 7.50
N LEU A 609 -66.05 -39.80 8.62
CA LEU A 609 -65.77 -41.20 8.93
C LEU A 609 -67.06 -41.99 9.18
N ARG A 610 -68.10 -41.36 9.74
CA ARG A 610 -69.45 -41.95 9.85
C ARG A 610 -70.05 -42.28 8.49
N GLN A 611 -69.89 -41.36 7.53
CA GLN A 611 -70.32 -41.56 6.13
C GLN A 611 -69.56 -42.71 5.47
N VAL A 612 -68.26 -42.85 5.74
CA VAL A 612 -67.46 -43.99 5.26
C VAL A 612 -68.01 -45.31 5.79
N ILE A 613 -68.22 -45.41 7.10
CA ILE A 613 -68.76 -46.63 7.74
C ILE A 613 -70.14 -46.95 7.16
N HIS A 614 -71.02 -45.96 7.05
CA HIS A 614 -72.36 -46.11 6.47
C HIS A 614 -72.32 -46.62 5.02
N ASN A 615 -71.47 -46.03 4.17
CA ASN A 615 -71.36 -46.42 2.76
C ASN A 615 -70.81 -47.83 2.60
N LEU A 616 -69.84 -48.23 3.42
CA LEU A 616 -69.29 -49.59 3.40
C LEU A 616 -70.33 -50.62 3.89
N LEU A 617 -71.06 -50.30 4.96
CA LEU A 617 -72.15 -51.15 5.47
C LEU A 617 -73.31 -51.27 4.49
N GLN A 618 -73.78 -50.17 3.89
CA GLN A 618 -74.79 -50.22 2.83
C GLN A 618 -74.32 -51.04 1.64
N ASN A 619 -73.07 -50.85 1.21
CA ASN A 619 -72.53 -51.60 0.08
C ASN A 619 -72.51 -53.11 0.36
N ALA A 620 -72.19 -53.52 1.59
CA ALA A 620 -72.23 -54.90 2.06
C ALA A 620 -73.65 -55.44 2.23
N LEU A 621 -74.62 -54.65 2.72
CA LEU A 621 -76.02 -55.09 2.84
C LEU A 621 -76.67 -55.35 1.48
N ASP A 622 -76.42 -54.48 0.51
CA ASP A 622 -76.92 -54.63 -0.86
C ASP A 622 -76.46 -55.92 -1.55
N THR A 623 -75.25 -56.44 -1.22
CA THR A 623 -74.73 -57.67 -1.82
C THR A 623 -75.32 -58.94 -1.22
N LEU A 624 -76.07 -58.82 -0.13
CA LEU A 624 -76.65 -59.94 0.63
C LEU A 624 -78.11 -60.22 0.28
N ILE A 625 -78.71 -59.47 -0.66
CA ILE A 625 -80.08 -59.69 -1.13
C ILE A 625 -80.16 -61.07 -1.83
N GLY A 626 -80.90 -62.00 -1.24
CA GLY A 626 -81.10 -63.36 -1.79
C GLY A 626 -80.08 -64.41 -1.31
N VAL A 627 -79.24 -64.10 -0.33
CA VAL A 627 -78.30 -65.05 0.32
C VAL A 627 -79.01 -65.82 1.44
N ALA A 628 -78.76 -67.13 1.56
CA ALA A 628 -79.46 -68.01 2.52
C ALA A 628 -79.13 -67.71 4.00
N GLU A 629 -77.87 -67.37 4.29
CA GLU A 629 -77.39 -66.98 5.62
C GLU A 629 -76.57 -65.69 5.50
N PRO A 630 -77.23 -64.52 5.41
CA PRO A 630 -76.54 -63.27 5.15
C PRO A 630 -75.72 -62.85 6.40
N ALA A 631 -74.43 -62.59 6.22
CA ALA A 631 -73.52 -62.24 7.32
C ALA A 631 -72.55 -61.12 6.93
N ILE A 632 -72.37 -60.17 7.85
CA ILE A 632 -71.38 -59.09 7.73
C ILE A 632 -70.44 -59.17 8.93
N MET A 633 -69.13 -59.17 8.69
CA MET A 633 -68.11 -59.07 9.73
C MET A 633 -67.52 -57.67 9.71
N VAL A 634 -67.61 -56.97 10.84
CA VAL A 634 -66.98 -55.66 11.05
C VAL A 634 -65.83 -55.83 12.04
N ARG A 635 -64.62 -55.53 11.60
CA ARG A 635 -63.40 -55.75 12.39
C ARG A 635 -62.55 -54.48 12.47
N THR A 636 -62.02 -54.20 13.65
CA THR A 636 -60.96 -53.20 13.86
C THR A 636 -59.72 -53.88 14.42
N GLU A 637 -58.55 -53.55 13.88
CA GLU A 637 -57.26 -54.06 14.35
C GLU A 637 -56.15 -53.02 14.21
N ILE A 638 -55.06 -53.24 14.94
CA ILE A 638 -53.86 -52.39 14.85
C ILE A 638 -52.96 -52.96 13.75
N ALA A 639 -52.61 -52.16 12.74
CA ALA A 639 -51.77 -52.56 11.62
C ALA A 639 -50.53 -51.67 11.50
N SER A 640 -49.52 -52.11 10.74
CA SER A 640 -48.33 -51.31 10.43
C SER A 640 -48.73 -50.09 9.58
N GLY A 641 -48.88 -48.94 10.22
CA GLY A 641 -49.32 -47.70 9.57
C GLY A 641 -50.52 -47.03 10.24
N GLY A 642 -51.23 -47.72 11.14
CA GLY A 642 -52.31 -47.11 11.90
C GLY A 642 -53.41 -48.09 12.32
N VAL A 643 -54.64 -47.59 12.45
CA VAL A 643 -55.85 -48.36 12.74
C VAL A 643 -56.40 -48.94 11.44
N ARG A 644 -56.52 -50.26 11.34
CA ARG A 644 -57.21 -50.91 10.23
C ARG A 644 -58.66 -51.18 10.60
N PHE A 645 -59.56 -50.76 9.74
CA PHE A 645 -60.98 -51.09 9.78
C PHE A 645 -61.34 -51.90 8.53
N SER A 646 -62.04 -53.01 8.70
CA SER A 646 -62.47 -53.84 7.59
C SER A 646 -63.93 -54.25 7.73
N VAL A 647 -64.65 -54.18 6.62
CA VAL A 647 -66.02 -54.71 6.47
C VAL A 647 -65.95 -55.85 5.47
N SER A 648 -66.40 -57.03 5.89
CA SER A 648 -66.44 -58.23 5.06
C SER A 648 -67.86 -58.77 4.95
N ASP A 649 -68.29 -59.12 3.74
CA ASP A 649 -69.58 -59.75 3.47
C ASP A 649 -69.40 -61.13 2.82
N ASN A 650 -70.40 -62.01 2.98
CA ASN A 650 -70.45 -63.32 2.32
C ASN A 650 -71.28 -63.34 1.03
N GLY A 651 -71.41 -62.19 0.36
CA GLY A 651 -72.12 -62.04 -0.92
C GLY A 651 -71.30 -62.46 -2.15
N GLY A 652 -71.68 -61.97 -3.34
CA GLY A 652 -71.11 -62.39 -4.63
C GLY A 652 -69.71 -61.87 -4.99
N GLY A 653 -69.13 -60.96 -4.18
CA GLY A 653 -67.82 -60.35 -4.46
C GLY A 653 -67.76 -59.43 -5.70
N PHE A 654 -66.57 -58.96 -6.05
CA PHE A 654 -66.33 -58.10 -7.23
C PHE A 654 -65.82 -58.89 -8.44
N PRO A 655 -66.43 -58.76 -9.64
CA PRO A 655 -65.84 -59.27 -10.88
C PRO A 655 -64.46 -58.65 -11.14
N GLU A 656 -63.51 -59.42 -11.67
CA GLU A 656 -62.10 -59.01 -11.80
C GLU A 656 -61.91 -57.73 -12.62
N GLN A 657 -62.74 -57.53 -13.65
CA GLN A 657 -62.76 -56.34 -14.50
C GLN A 657 -63.27 -55.08 -13.76
N VAL A 658 -64.18 -55.25 -12.80
CA VAL A 658 -64.77 -54.15 -12.03
C VAL A 658 -63.90 -53.78 -10.84
N ARG A 659 -63.20 -54.74 -10.24
CA ARG A 659 -62.30 -54.52 -9.08
C ARG A 659 -61.23 -53.45 -9.34
N ALA A 660 -60.59 -53.49 -10.52
CA ALA A 660 -59.53 -52.52 -10.88
C ALA A 660 -60.05 -51.08 -11.01
N ARG A 661 -61.35 -50.92 -11.29
CA ARG A 661 -62.01 -49.63 -11.53
C ARG A 661 -63.07 -49.31 -10.46
N ALA A 662 -63.13 -50.07 -9.37
CA ALA A 662 -64.19 -49.99 -8.36
C ALA A 662 -64.23 -48.63 -7.61
N PHE A 663 -63.13 -47.89 -7.66
CA PHE A 663 -63.02 -46.55 -7.09
C PHE A 663 -63.18 -45.42 -8.13
N GLU A 664 -63.38 -45.75 -9.41
CA GLU A 664 -63.73 -44.75 -10.42
C GLU A 664 -65.22 -44.38 -10.30
N PRO A 665 -65.59 -43.10 -10.46
CA PRO A 665 -66.98 -42.68 -10.46
C PRO A 665 -67.84 -43.43 -11.49
N TYR A 666 -69.09 -43.73 -11.12
CA TYR A 666 -70.13 -44.36 -11.97
C TYR A 666 -69.89 -45.81 -12.36
N VAL A 667 -68.85 -46.45 -11.82
CA VAL A 667 -68.61 -47.88 -12.00
C VAL A 667 -69.45 -48.66 -10.97
N THR A 668 -70.47 -49.38 -11.43
CA THR A 668 -71.37 -50.19 -10.59
C THR A 668 -71.85 -51.44 -11.32
N THR A 669 -72.04 -52.53 -10.59
CA THR A 669 -72.67 -53.78 -11.08
C THR A 669 -74.12 -53.92 -10.63
N LYS A 670 -74.63 -52.97 -9.83
CA LYS A 670 -75.97 -53.00 -9.21
C LYS A 670 -77.00 -52.23 -10.06
N SER A 671 -78.20 -52.78 -10.22
CA SER A 671 -79.30 -52.18 -11.00
C SER A 671 -79.89 -50.88 -10.42
N LYS A 672 -79.72 -50.64 -9.12
CA LYS A 672 -80.16 -49.42 -8.40
C LYS A 672 -79.01 -48.59 -7.80
N GLY A 673 -77.75 -48.96 -8.06
CA GLY A 673 -76.59 -48.30 -7.46
C GLY A 673 -76.12 -47.06 -8.25
N THR A 674 -75.69 -46.01 -7.56
CA THR A 674 -75.20 -44.76 -8.18
C THR A 674 -73.75 -44.84 -8.67
N GLY A 675 -72.97 -45.82 -8.19
CA GLY A 675 -71.54 -45.96 -8.50
C GLY A 675 -70.66 -44.85 -7.90
N LEU A 676 -71.18 -44.05 -6.97
CA LEU A 676 -70.44 -42.94 -6.33
C LEU A 676 -69.98 -43.27 -4.89
N GLY A 677 -70.56 -44.29 -4.25
CA GLY A 677 -70.28 -44.63 -2.85
C GLY A 677 -68.80 -44.95 -2.56
N LEU A 678 -68.20 -45.88 -3.31
CA LEU A 678 -66.79 -46.26 -3.12
C LEU A 678 -65.79 -45.16 -3.51
N PRO A 679 -65.98 -44.40 -4.61
CA PRO A 679 -65.21 -43.19 -4.88
C PRO A 679 -65.25 -42.16 -3.74
N ILE A 680 -66.41 -41.93 -3.13
CA ILE A 680 -66.55 -41.04 -1.96
C ILE A 680 -65.77 -41.59 -0.77
N VAL A 681 -65.86 -42.90 -0.51
CA VAL A 681 -65.08 -43.53 0.57
C VAL A 681 -63.59 -43.36 0.34
N LYS A 682 -63.09 -43.62 -0.86
CA LYS A 682 -61.68 -43.44 -1.20
C LYS A 682 -61.22 -41.99 -0.98
N LYS A 683 -62.01 -41.03 -1.46
CA LYS A 683 -61.72 -39.60 -1.28
C LYS A 683 -61.63 -39.22 0.19
N ILE A 684 -62.60 -39.61 1.01
CA ILE A 684 -62.59 -39.30 2.45
C ILE A 684 -61.39 -39.97 3.14
N VAL A 685 -61.06 -41.21 2.80
CA VAL A 685 -59.90 -41.92 3.38
C VAL A 685 -58.59 -41.22 2.99
N GLU A 686 -58.43 -40.80 1.73
CA GLU A 686 -57.25 -40.04 1.26
C GLU A 686 -57.14 -38.67 1.92
N GLU A 687 -58.27 -37.95 2.09
CA GLU A 687 -58.36 -36.70 2.85
C GLU A 687 -57.93 -36.87 4.33
N HIS A 688 -58.10 -38.07 4.88
CA HIS A 688 -57.66 -38.45 6.23
C HIS A 688 -56.24 -39.05 6.25
N SER A 689 -55.48 -38.93 5.16
CA SER A 689 -54.14 -39.51 5.00
C SER A 689 -54.11 -41.05 5.21
N GLY A 690 -55.23 -41.70 4.92
CA GLY A 690 -55.39 -43.14 5.03
C GLY A 690 -55.26 -43.86 3.68
N ILE A 691 -55.27 -45.19 3.74
CA ILE A 691 -55.18 -46.07 2.57
C ILE A 691 -56.41 -46.97 2.52
N ILE A 692 -57.00 -47.20 1.35
CA ILE A 692 -58.12 -48.13 1.14
C ILE A 692 -57.74 -49.26 0.19
N GLN A 693 -58.23 -50.47 0.47
CA GLN A 693 -58.00 -51.69 -0.32
C GLN A 693 -59.28 -52.50 -0.45
N ILE A 694 -59.42 -53.21 -1.58
CA ILE A 694 -60.54 -54.11 -1.88
C ILE A 694 -59.98 -55.49 -2.23
N GLU A 695 -60.51 -56.52 -1.59
CA GLU A 695 -60.16 -57.93 -1.82
C GLU A 695 -61.43 -58.78 -1.92
N ASN A 696 -61.38 -59.89 -2.68
CA ASN A 696 -62.45 -60.89 -2.68
C ASN A 696 -62.12 -62.03 -1.71
N ILE A 697 -63.11 -62.50 -0.96
CA ILE A 697 -62.99 -63.64 -0.05
C ILE A 697 -63.40 -64.92 -0.79
N ARG A 698 -62.64 -66.02 -0.62
CA ARG A 698 -63.00 -67.34 -1.17
C ARG A 698 -63.75 -68.16 -0.11
N PRO A 699 -64.79 -68.95 -0.45
CA PRO A 699 -65.30 -69.20 -1.80
C PRO A 699 -66.23 -68.10 -2.36
N HIS A 700 -66.86 -67.28 -1.52
CA HIS A 700 -67.69 -66.13 -1.93
C HIS A 700 -67.53 -64.98 -0.90
N GLY A 701 -67.59 -63.72 -1.36
CA GLY A 701 -67.56 -62.53 -0.50
C GLY A 701 -66.60 -61.43 -0.95
N ALA A 702 -66.68 -60.26 -0.32
CA ALA A 702 -65.72 -59.17 -0.46
C ALA A 702 -65.26 -58.66 0.90
N CYS A 703 -64.03 -58.14 0.95
CA CYS A 703 -63.46 -57.43 2.08
C CYS A 703 -62.99 -56.06 1.60
N ILE A 704 -63.51 -55.01 2.22
CA ILE A 704 -63.02 -53.66 2.03
C ILE A 704 -62.32 -53.25 3.32
N SER A 705 -61.05 -52.89 3.22
CA SER A 705 -60.26 -52.47 4.37
C SER A 705 -59.70 -51.07 4.17
N LEU A 706 -59.67 -50.30 5.25
CA LEU A 706 -59.05 -48.98 5.30
C LEU A 706 -58.06 -48.90 6.46
N ILE A 707 -56.98 -48.16 6.27
CA ILE A 707 -55.94 -47.90 7.26
C ILE A 707 -55.93 -46.41 7.54
N LEU A 708 -56.26 -46.02 8.76
CA LEU A 708 -56.25 -44.61 9.22
C LEU A 708 -55.03 -44.36 10.11
N PRO A 709 -54.31 -43.24 9.92
CA PRO A 709 -53.16 -42.92 10.75
C PRO A 709 -53.57 -42.62 12.20
N VAL A 710 -52.77 -43.11 13.15
CA VAL A 710 -52.96 -42.83 14.58
C VAL A 710 -52.51 -41.42 14.91
N ALA A 711 -53.20 -40.78 15.85
CA ALA A 711 -52.80 -39.48 16.38
C ALA A 711 -51.47 -39.63 17.16
N GLY A 712 -50.34 -39.45 16.48
CA GLY A 712 -49.02 -39.53 17.12
C GLY A 712 -47.81 -39.83 16.23
N LYS A 713 -47.96 -40.12 14.92
CA LYS A 713 -46.79 -40.45 14.06
C LYS A 713 -46.28 -39.37 13.10
N ASP A 714 -47.00 -38.27 12.86
CA ASP A 714 -46.60 -37.27 11.85
C ASP A 714 -46.03 -35.94 12.36
N ASN A 715 -45.86 -35.74 13.67
CA ASN A 715 -45.21 -34.52 14.20
C ASN A 715 -43.71 -34.66 14.53
N LEU A 716 -43.06 -35.78 14.20
CA LEU A 716 -41.61 -35.95 14.43
C LEU A 716 -40.72 -35.50 13.26
N ARG A 717 -41.29 -35.05 12.13
CA ARG A 717 -40.51 -34.48 11.02
C ARG A 717 -40.64 -32.97 10.83
N ALA A 718 -41.68 -32.31 11.38
CA ALA A 718 -41.91 -30.88 11.17
C ALA A 718 -41.40 -29.96 12.30
N TYR A 719 -40.82 -30.48 13.39
CA TYR A 719 -40.33 -29.68 14.52
C TYR A 719 -38.81 -29.75 14.76
N ARG A 720 -38.03 -30.26 13.80
CA ARG A 720 -36.56 -30.34 13.87
C ARG A 720 -35.81 -29.28 13.05
N THR A 721 -36.49 -28.20 12.66
CA THR A 721 -35.91 -27.07 11.91
C THR A 721 -36.30 -25.69 12.45
N ALA A 722 -36.59 -25.59 13.75
CA ALA A 722 -36.69 -24.31 14.43
C ALA A 722 -36.31 -24.43 15.91
N THR A 723 -35.01 -24.57 16.17
CA THR A 723 -34.32 -24.01 17.33
C THR A 723 -32.95 -23.55 16.87
#